data_AF-A0A9D7UU43-F1
#
_entry.id   AF-A0A9D7UU43-F1
#
_cell.length_a   1.000
_cell.length_b   1.000
_cell.length_c   1.000
_cell.angle_alpha   90.00
_cell.angle_beta   90.00
_cell.angle_gamma   90.00
#
_symmetry.space_group_name_H-M   'P 1'
#
loop_
_entity.id
_entity.type
_entity.pdbx_description
1 polymer ?
#
loop_
_entity_poly.entity_id
_entity_poly.type
_entity_poly.pdbx_seq_one_letter_code
_entity_poly.pdbx_strand_id
1 'polypeptide(L)'
;MEKMSDTQHAQVQAVKAAAPKNGSNGKNGKHELGANSIYFRVAVPASIVKRDGRIVPFNDQLIHNALERCFASLGREPKTSIDDITHQVVNVVAAKFDLPTVEGVQDIVEMVLQAAGEYEAAKHYILYRAEHAKIRAKRPVPDEIRQAFAASDQYFPTQLQKFQFYDKYSRFNYELGRRETWLETVNRAVDYLRELSDYRLPASVYDRIRQGILEMKVMPSMRLLAMAGPAARRNNIAIYNCSYMPVDSIDSFVEALIISMSGCGVGFSVERQYVEQFPRIVRQSGKPAPTHVVKDTSEGWAEALRLGLTTWFNGEDVKFDFSEVRPAGMPLRVKGGRASGPEPLRQMLEFARGRIIARQGSFLRPLDAHDIMCAVGNAAVSGGVRRTAMISLFDYDDLEMRHCKDGDFWRNNSQRWNANNSAVWPSRELSQAEITRFVLDMVESGRGEPGIFNRRAAVENRPARRQAAEFGTNPCVTADTWVMTQAGPRQVSELIDRPFMALVDGRAHRSTEDGFFYTGHKPVYLIETEEGHTLKATADHPILHISAQTCKKQTTEWLPVAELQPGDMIRLHNQRTAVWAGNDEGAATAWLLGLLVGDGTFVRHESKSNQAILRFWGENSRLMVEMAHGVLTANVPTRSDLQPLYHQTNQYWQLGSTGLNAIAERYGLSPGNKTITPAIEQTSSAFYTGFLRGLFDADGTVTGSQEKGVSVRLSQSNLELLQAVQRMLLRLGINSTIYQNRREAGYRLLPDGKGGLREHWTQAQHELVISNDNLQPFQQRIGFSDPTKAAKLADKLAVYRRVPNRERFAAHIKSIALVGHEDVYDCTIPGVHAFDANGLYVHNCGEIILRPYQFCNLTSAIARAGDDYESLRDKVELAAIIGTIQSMATYFPGLRREWQKNCEEERLLGVDLNGQMDSLTVQEPDVQLRLREVAVETNRVYAELLGIKQSASVTCVKPSGNSSQLVDSSSGLHARWAPYYIRNVRVGAHSPVFKVLQDAGAPMDPENGQTRDSAITWVVHFPVKSPATAVTRNDRTALEQCEFWLQNKIHYTEHNPSVTITYQPNEVLDIIRWVWENQDKIGGMAFLPAFDAQYDQMPYVEIDQEEYEQLVAKFPEIDFSKIYRYEEEDLTTAAQELACLAGNCDI
;
A
#
# COMPACT_ATOMS: atom_id res chain seq x y z
N MET A 1 -32.67 -52.96 -15.89
CA MET A 1 -31.48 -52.10 -16.00
C MET A 1 -31.51 -51.41 -17.37
N GLU A 2 -32.53 -50.63 -17.74
CA GLU A 2 -33.07 -49.40 -17.10
C GLU A 2 -32.04 -48.26 -17.16
N LYS A 3 -32.23 -47.31 -18.09
CA LYS A 3 -33.10 -46.09 -18.03
C LYS A 3 -32.45 -45.00 -17.16
N MET A 4 -32.07 -43.83 -17.69
CA MET A 4 -32.79 -42.78 -18.45
C MET A 4 -33.74 -41.89 -17.62
N SER A 5 -33.67 -40.59 -17.94
CA SER A 5 -34.71 -39.55 -17.92
C SER A 5 -35.33 -39.11 -16.58
N ASP A 6 -35.16 -37.81 -16.31
CA ASP A 6 -36.22 -36.87 -15.86
C ASP A 6 -36.80 -37.07 -14.42
N THR A 7 -37.46 -36.11 -13.78
CA THR A 7 -38.27 -35.01 -14.32
C THR A 7 -38.29 -33.76 -13.43
N GLN A 8 -38.73 -32.64 -14.00
CA GLN A 8 -39.20 -31.42 -13.32
C GLN A 8 -40.35 -31.72 -12.33
N HIS A 9 -40.50 -30.93 -11.26
CA HIS A 9 -41.65 -30.01 -11.08
C HIS A 9 -41.81 -29.44 -9.65
N ALA A 10 -42.32 -28.19 -9.59
CA ALA A 10 -43.07 -27.58 -8.48
C ALA A 10 -42.31 -27.35 -7.15
N GLN A 11 -42.66 -26.36 -6.30
CA GLN A 11 -43.98 -25.75 -6.08
C GLN A 11 -43.95 -24.22 -5.93
N VAL A 12 -45.05 -23.61 -6.37
CA VAL A 12 -45.52 -22.29 -5.94
C VAL A 12 -46.33 -22.46 -4.65
N GLN A 13 -46.11 -21.66 -3.59
CA GLN A 13 -47.18 -21.12 -2.74
C GLN A 13 -46.75 -20.12 -1.63
N ALA A 14 -47.77 -19.41 -1.12
CA ALA A 14 -47.89 -18.83 0.22
C ALA A 14 -46.99 -17.63 0.63
N VAL A 15 -47.38 -16.43 0.19
CA VAL A 15 -47.28 -15.22 1.02
C VAL A 15 -48.67 -14.90 1.57
N LYS A 16 -48.86 -14.93 2.91
CA LYS A 16 -50.08 -14.42 3.57
C LYS A 16 -49.79 -13.80 4.94
N ALA A 17 -49.86 -12.47 4.95
CA ALA A 17 -50.38 -11.57 5.99
C ALA A 17 -50.16 -11.85 7.49
N ALA A 18 -49.51 -10.88 8.15
CA ALA A 18 -49.96 -10.37 9.44
C ALA A 18 -49.73 -8.84 9.52
N ALA A 19 -50.78 -8.09 9.85
CA ALA A 19 -50.75 -6.67 10.24
C ALA A 19 -50.73 -6.59 11.80
N PRO A 20 -50.96 -5.46 12.53
CA PRO A 20 -51.46 -4.14 12.11
C PRO A 20 -50.87 -2.89 12.83
N LYS A 21 -51.35 -1.69 12.45
CA LYS A 21 -52.14 -0.78 13.33
C LYS A 21 -52.73 0.43 12.57
N ASN A 22 -53.87 0.93 13.03
CA ASN A 22 -54.70 1.96 12.37
C ASN A 22 -54.76 3.28 13.16
N GLY A 23 -55.11 4.37 12.46
CA GLY A 23 -55.54 5.67 13.00
C GLY A 23 -55.33 6.78 11.96
N SER A 24 -56.26 7.05 11.04
CA SER A 24 -57.52 7.83 11.19
C SER A 24 -57.29 9.35 11.42
N ASN A 25 -58.07 10.30 10.87
CA ASN A 25 -59.43 10.17 10.31
C ASN A 25 -59.86 11.34 9.37
N GLY A 26 -60.67 11.05 8.33
CA GLY A 26 -61.51 12.03 7.59
C GLY A 26 -60.85 12.91 6.50
N LYS A 27 -61.56 13.42 5.48
CA LYS A 27 -62.99 13.30 5.08
C LYS A 27 -63.19 13.37 3.55
N ASN A 28 -64.34 12.83 3.11
CA ASN A 28 -65.13 12.98 1.86
C ASN A 28 -64.72 14.10 0.86
N GLY A 29 -64.75 13.95 -0.47
CA GLY A 29 -65.04 12.78 -1.34
C GLY A 29 -66.24 12.95 -2.30
N LYS A 30 -66.07 12.60 -3.60
CA LYS A 30 -67.10 12.18 -4.57
C LYS A 30 -66.48 11.66 -5.90
N HIS A 31 -67.31 11.00 -6.71
CA HIS A 31 -67.10 10.32 -8.02
C HIS A 31 -66.25 11.11 -9.06
N GLU A 32 -65.69 10.51 -10.13
CA GLU A 32 -66.21 9.44 -11.02
C GLU A 32 -65.18 8.37 -11.47
N LEU A 33 -65.67 7.35 -12.19
CA LEU A 33 -64.87 6.28 -12.82
C LEU A 33 -64.49 6.65 -14.26
N GLY A 34 -63.20 6.70 -14.55
CA GLY A 34 -62.64 6.81 -15.89
C GLY A 34 -61.36 5.98 -16.01
N ALA A 35 -61.19 5.25 -17.11
CA ALA A 35 -60.05 4.36 -17.29
C ALA A 35 -58.77 5.14 -17.65
N ASN A 36 -57.62 4.71 -17.10
CA ASN A 36 -56.31 5.07 -17.62
C ASN A 36 -55.29 3.97 -17.30
N SER A 37 -54.30 3.79 -18.18
CA SER A 37 -53.31 2.70 -18.12
C SER A 37 -52.17 2.96 -17.15
N ILE A 38 -51.60 1.88 -16.61
CA ILE A 38 -50.42 1.93 -15.74
C ILE A 38 -49.17 2.05 -16.62
N TYR A 39 -48.61 3.25 -16.74
CA TYR A 39 -47.28 3.45 -17.32
C TYR A 39 -46.19 3.24 -16.26
N PHE A 40 -45.40 2.18 -16.42
CA PHE A 40 -44.10 2.09 -15.75
C PHE A 40 -43.10 3.02 -16.45
N ARG A 41 -42.43 3.89 -15.69
CA ARG A 41 -41.25 4.62 -16.19
C ARG A 41 -40.01 3.78 -15.96
N VAL A 42 -39.37 3.34 -17.04
CA VAL A 42 -38.00 2.83 -17.02
C VAL A 42 -37.04 4.04 -16.99
N ALA A 43 -35.92 3.93 -16.26
CA ALA A 43 -34.93 5.00 -16.17
C ALA A 43 -33.92 4.90 -17.34
N VAL A 44 -33.76 5.97 -18.13
CA VAL A 44 -32.81 6.03 -19.23
C VAL A 44 -31.36 5.99 -18.69
N PRO A 45 -30.42 5.25 -19.30
CA PRO A 45 -29.02 5.23 -18.86
C PRO A 45 -28.39 6.62 -18.91
N ALA A 46 -27.56 6.97 -17.92
CA ALA A 46 -26.91 8.28 -17.87
C ALA A 46 -25.70 8.40 -18.83
N SER A 47 -25.15 7.30 -19.32
CA SER A 47 -23.90 7.29 -20.11
C SER A 47 -23.80 6.09 -21.06
N ILE A 48 -22.87 6.17 -22.02
CA ILE A 48 -22.56 5.14 -23.01
C ILE A 48 -21.04 5.03 -23.23
N VAL A 49 -20.52 3.81 -23.40
CA VAL A 49 -19.12 3.54 -23.76
C VAL A 49 -18.96 3.59 -25.28
N LYS A 50 -18.14 4.53 -25.77
CA LYS A 50 -17.74 4.64 -27.18
C LYS A 50 -16.74 3.55 -27.58
N ARG A 51 -16.55 3.34 -28.88
CA ARG A 51 -15.62 2.36 -29.49
C ARG A 51 -14.14 2.57 -29.17
N ASP A 52 -13.82 3.68 -28.53
CA ASP A 52 -12.48 4.09 -28.06
C ASP A 52 -12.36 4.02 -26.52
N GLY A 53 -13.35 3.45 -25.84
CA GLY A 53 -13.40 3.35 -24.38
C GLY A 53 -13.92 4.60 -23.66
N ARG A 54 -14.17 5.72 -24.36
CA ARG A 54 -14.71 6.94 -23.71
C ARG A 54 -16.12 6.71 -23.20
N ILE A 55 -16.32 6.85 -21.90
CA ILE A 55 -17.64 7.05 -21.30
C ILE A 55 -18.08 8.49 -21.61
N VAL A 56 -19.23 8.65 -22.24
CA VAL A 56 -19.85 9.95 -22.53
C VAL A 56 -21.35 9.91 -22.18
N PRO A 57 -22.03 11.06 -22.03
CA PRO A 57 -23.48 11.09 -21.81
C PRO A 57 -24.25 10.27 -22.84
N PHE A 58 -25.26 9.52 -22.40
CA PHE A 58 -26.15 8.80 -23.30
C PHE A 58 -26.97 9.81 -24.11
N ASN A 59 -27.20 9.52 -25.39
CA ASN A 59 -27.94 10.40 -26.29
C ASN A 59 -28.73 9.54 -27.27
N ASP A 60 -30.04 9.51 -27.08
CA ASP A 60 -31.05 8.79 -27.86
C ASP A 60 -31.28 9.38 -29.25
N GLN A 61 -31.13 10.70 -29.43
CA GLN A 61 -31.16 11.34 -30.75
C GLN A 61 -30.09 10.73 -31.70
N LEU A 62 -28.97 10.21 -31.19
CA LEU A 62 -28.00 9.48 -32.04
C LEU A 62 -28.54 8.14 -32.57
N ILE A 63 -29.49 7.52 -31.87
CA ILE A 63 -30.19 6.30 -32.30
C ILE A 63 -31.26 6.68 -33.34
N HIS A 64 -32.07 7.70 -33.05
CA HIS A 64 -33.05 8.26 -33.99
C HIS A 64 -32.40 8.62 -35.33
N ASN A 65 -31.33 9.41 -35.31
CA ASN A 65 -30.61 9.86 -36.51
C ASN A 65 -29.96 8.70 -37.29
N ALA A 66 -29.68 7.56 -36.65
CA ALA A 66 -29.19 6.36 -37.32
C ALA A 66 -30.33 5.56 -37.98
N LEU A 67 -31.50 5.52 -37.36
CA LEU A 67 -32.71 4.93 -37.91
C LEU A 67 -33.24 5.73 -39.10
N GLU A 68 -33.35 7.06 -38.99
CA GLU A 68 -33.71 7.96 -40.10
C GLU A 68 -32.84 7.70 -41.33
N ARG A 69 -31.52 7.66 -41.15
CA ARG A 69 -30.58 7.39 -42.24
C ARG A 69 -30.77 6.00 -42.85
N CYS A 70 -31.14 4.99 -42.06
CA CYS A 70 -31.39 3.63 -42.53
C CYS A 70 -32.71 3.49 -43.30
N PHE A 71 -33.75 4.25 -42.96
CA PHE A 71 -35.01 4.27 -43.72
C PHE A 71 -34.90 5.16 -44.97
N ALA A 72 -34.21 6.29 -44.87
CA ALA A 72 -33.91 7.16 -46.00
C ALA A 72 -33.01 6.48 -47.06
N SER A 73 -32.00 5.70 -46.65
CA SER A 73 -31.17 4.92 -47.59
C SER A 73 -31.92 3.77 -48.28
N LEU A 74 -33.05 3.33 -47.72
CA LEU A 74 -33.99 2.39 -48.33
C LEU A 74 -35.11 3.07 -49.13
N GLY A 75 -35.17 4.40 -49.17
CA GLY A 75 -36.16 5.17 -49.92
C GLY A 75 -37.61 4.92 -49.49
N ARG A 76 -37.85 4.58 -48.21
CA ARG A 76 -39.17 4.21 -47.71
C ARG A 76 -39.41 4.66 -46.27
N GLU A 77 -40.68 4.90 -45.96
CA GLU A 77 -41.15 5.07 -44.58
C GLU A 77 -41.18 3.73 -43.80
N PRO A 78 -41.09 3.77 -42.46
CA PRO A 78 -41.36 2.63 -41.59
C PRO A 78 -42.85 2.46 -41.30
N LYS A 79 -43.28 1.25 -40.90
CA LYS A 79 -44.65 0.94 -40.45
C LYS A 79 -44.95 1.42 -39.03
N THR A 80 -43.91 1.67 -38.25
CA THR A 80 -43.92 2.14 -36.86
C THR A 80 -43.02 3.37 -36.81
N SER A 81 -43.40 4.43 -36.09
CA SER A 81 -42.65 5.69 -36.16
C SER A 81 -41.21 5.54 -35.69
N ILE A 82 -40.30 6.38 -36.20
CA ILE A 82 -38.89 6.33 -35.79
C ILE A 82 -38.75 6.70 -34.31
N ASP A 83 -39.59 7.58 -33.79
CA ASP A 83 -39.74 7.85 -32.36
C ASP A 83 -40.12 6.58 -31.57
N ASP A 84 -41.15 5.84 -31.99
CA ASP A 84 -41.59 4.60 -31.32
C ASP A 84 -40.51 3.52 -31.34
N ILE A 85 -39.81 3.35 -32.47
CA ILE A 85 -38.69 2.41 -32.60
C ILE A 85 -37.53 2.86 -31.70
N THR A 86 -37.21 4.16 -31.67
CA THR A 86 -36.16 4.72 -30.80
C THR A 86 -36.51 4.53 -29.32
N HIS A 87 -37.73 4.83 -28.90
CA HIS A 87 -38.21 4.58 -27.54
C HIS A 87 -38.16 3.09 -27.17
N GLN A 88 -38.51 2.18 -28.09
CA GLN A 88 -38.38 0.74 -27.85
C GLN A 88 -36.91 0.33 -27.66
N VAL A 89 -35.99 0.81 -28.50
CA VAL A 89 -34.55 0.59 -28.32
C VAL A 89 -34.06 1.13 -26.97
N VAL A 90 -34.39 2.38 -26.62
CA VAL A 90 -33.97 3.00 -25.36
C VAL A 90 -34.51 2.23 -24.15
N ASN A 91 -35.78 1.80 -24.17
CA ASN A 91 -36.37 1.00 -23.09
C ASN A 91 -35.69 -0.38 -22.95
N VAL A 92 -35.37 -1.06 -24.05
CA VAL A 92 -34.68 -2.36 -24.01
C VAL A 92 -33.21 -2.22 -23.60
N VAL A 93 -32.52 -1.16 -24.04
CA VAL A 93 -31.17 -0.81 -23.57
C VAL A 93 -31.17 -0.53 -22.06
N ALA A 94 -32.12 0.29 -21.59
CA ALA A 94 -32.29 0.62 -20.17
C ALA A 94 -32.63 -0.58 -19.28
N ALA A 95 -33.36 -1.57 -19.81
CA ALA A 95 -33.70 -2.80 -19.10
C ALA A 95 -32.60 -3.88 -19.15
N LYS A 96 -31.56 -3.71 -19.98
CA LYS A 96 -30.52 -4.74 -20.24
C LYS A 96 -29.12 -4.32 -19.79
N PHE A 97 -28.80 -3.02 -19.76
CA PHE A 97 -27.44 -2.54 -19.52
C PHE A 97 -27.40 -1.40 -18.50
N ASP A 98 -26.70 -1.60 -17.37
CA ASP A 98 -26.39 -0.51 -16.43
C ASP A 98 -25.46 0.56 -17.05
N LEU A 99 -24.55 0.12 -17.93
CA LEU A 99 -23.69 0.98 -18.74
C LEU A 99 -23.55 0.39 -20.17
N PRO A 100 -24.34 0.85 -21.16
CA PRO A 100 -24.32 0.31 -22.50
C PRO A 100 -23.05 0.66 -23.31
N THR A 101 -22.65 -0.23 -24.21
CA THR A 101 -21.61 0.03 -25.23
C THR A 101 -22.23 0.38 -26.58
N VAL A 102 -21.48 1.02 -27.48
CA VAL A 102 -21.97 1.32 -28.84
C VAL A 102 -22.43 0.08 -29.59
N GLU A 103 -21.70 -1.05 -29.54
CA GLU A 103 -22.17 -2.28 -30.21
C GLU A 103 -23.42 -2.85 -29.53
N GLY A 104 -23.45 -2.90 -28.20
CA GLY A 104 -24.62 -3.40 -27.45
C GLY A 104 -25.90 -2.59 -27.70
N VAL A 105 -25.80 -1.28 -27.98
CA VAL A 105 -26.93 -0.48 -28.45
C VAL A 105 -27.33 -0.85 -29.88
N GLN A 106 -26.36 -1.02 -30.78
CA GLN A 106 -26.66 -1.39 -32.17
C GLN A 106 -27.30 -2.78 -32.29
N ASP A 107 -26.91 -3.74 -31.45
CA ASP A 107 -27.53 -5.08 -31.41
C ASP A 107 -29.00 -5.01 -30.95
N ILE A 108 -29.35 -4.05 -30.08
CA ILE A 108 -30.75 -3.79 -29.71
C ILE A 108 -31.50 -3.05 -30.83
N VAL A 109 -30.86 -2.15 -31.58
CA VAL A 109 -31.46 -1.55 -32.79
C VAL A 109 -31.88 -2.63 -33.78
N GLU A 110 -31.02 -3.62 -34.03
CA GLU A 110 -31.33 -4.74 -34.92
C GLU A 110 -32.47 -5.63 -34.38
N MET A 111 -32.44 -5.96 -33.08
CA MET A 111 -33.49 -6.74 -32.42
C MET A 111 -34.86 -6.06 -32.48
N VAL A 112 -34.91 -4.74 -32.21
CA VAL A 112 -36.17 -3.98 -32.24
C VAL A 112 -36.68 -3.79 -33.67
N LEU A 113 -35.82 -3.55 -34.65
CA LEU A 113 -36.22 -3.53 -36.07
C LEU A 113 -36.81 -4.86 -36.53
N GLN A 114 -36.26 -6.01 -36.08
CA GLN A 114 -36.86 -7.32 -36.35
C GLN A 114 -38.21 -7.48 -35.65
N ALA A 115 -38.31 -7.12 -34.37
CA ALA A 115 -39.54 -7.21 -33.58
C ALA A 115 -40.68 -6.33 -34.12
N ALA A 116 -40.37 -5.14 -34.66
CA ALA A 116 -41.31 -4.25 -35.33
C ALA A 116 -41.76 -4.75 -36.72
N GLY A 117 -41.25 -5.89 -37.20
CA GLY A 117 -41.53 -6.41 -38.53
C GLY A 117 -40.86 -5.61 -39.66
N GLU A 118 -39.78 -4.89 -39.35
CA GLU A 118 -38.97 -4.08 -40.27
C GLU A 118 -37.74 -4.85 -40.77
N TYR A 119 -37.92 -6.12 -41.12
CA TYR A 119 -36.87 -7.07 -41.48
C TYR A 119 -35.87 -6.56 -42.53
N GLU A 120 -36.32 -5.86 -43.58
CA GLU A 120 -35.42 -5.28 -44.59
C GLU A 120 -34.62 -4.07 -44.06
N ALA A 121 -35.14 -3.31 -43.08
CA ALA A 121 -34.34 -2.28 -42.40
C ALA A 121 -33.33 -2.89 -41.43
N ALA A 122 -33.72 -3.91 -40.66
CA ALA A 122 -32.78 -4.66 -39.82
C ALA A 122 -31.63 -5.24 -40.65
N LYS A 123 -31.94 -5.89 -41.77
CA LYS A 123 -30.98 -6.46 -42.73
C LYS A 123 -30.09 -5.39 -43.37
N HIS A 124 -30.63 -4.23 -43.73
CA HIS A 124 -29.83 -3.12 -44.26
C HIS A 124 -28.90 -2.53 -43.19
N TYR A 125 -29.37 -2.41 -41.93
CA TYR A 125 -28.57 -1.94 -40.80
C TYR A 125 -27.41 -2.89 -40.46
N ILE A 126 -27.67 -4.20 -40.44
CA ILE A 126 -26.66 -5.27 -40.30
C ILE A 126 -25.61 -5.16 -41.40
N LEU A 127 -26.05 -5.05 -42.67
CA LEU A 127 -25.15 -4.93 -43.81
C LEU A 127 -24.31 -3.65 -43.75
N TYR A 128 -24.90 -2.51 -43.36
CA TYR A 128 -24.21 -1.24 -43.15
C TYR A 128 -23.14 -1.33 -42.04
N ARG A 129 -23.44 -1.95 -40.88
CA ARG A 129 -22.44 -2.22 -39.83
C ARG A 129 -21.30 -3.08 -40.37
N ALA A 130 -21.62 -4.18 -41.04
CA ALA A 130 -20.65 -5.13 -41.57
C ALA A 130 -19.80 -4.53 -42.70
N GLU A 131 -20.36 -3.66 -43.55
CA GLU A 131 -19.63 -2.96 -44.60
C GLU A 131 -18.70 -1.88 -44.03
N HIS A 132 -19.17 -1.06 -43.09
CA HIS A 132 -18.29 -0.11 -42.40
C HIS A 132 -17.21 -0.79 -41.55
N ALA A 133 -17.46 -1.99 -41.00
CA ALA A 133 -16.42 -2.82 -40.39
C ALA A 133 -15.39 -3.31 -41.42
N LYS A 134 -15.85 -3.81 -42.58
CA LYS A 134 -14.97 -4.21 -43.70
C LYS A 134 -14.17 -3.04 -44.26
N ILE A 135 -14.72 -1.82 -44.32
CA ILE A 135 -14.01 -0.62 -44.76
C ILE A 135 -12.86 -0.29 -43.79
N ARG A 136 -13.08 -0.33 -42.48
CA ARG A 136 -12.02 -0.16 -41.46
C ARG A 136 -10.92 -1.22 -41.59
N ALA A 137 -11.31 -2.50 -41.71
CA ALA A 137 -10.36 -3.60 -41.91
C ALA A 137 -9.58 -3.50 -43.25
N LYS A 138 -10.11 -2.78 -44.25
CA LYS A 138 -9.51 -2.60 -45.58
C LYS A 138 -8.59 -1.40 -45.72
N ARG A 139 -8.41 -0.53 -44.70
CA ARG A 139 -7.49 0.62 -44.82
C ARG A 139 -6.08 0.12 -45.19
N PRO A 140 -5.56 0.42 -46.40
CA PRO A 140 -4.25 -0.06 -46.80
C PRO A 140 -3.19 0.68 -45.98
N VAL A 141 -2.13 -0.04 -45.58
CA VAL A 141 -0.93 0.62 -45.04
C VAL A 141 -0.09 1.04 -46.24
N PRO A 142 0.15 2.34 -46.48
CA PRO A 142 0.97 2.84 -47.58
C PRO A 142 2.35 2.19 -47.57
N ASP A 143 2.91 1.91 -48.74
CA ASP A 143 4.18 1.19 -48.82
C ASP A 143 5.34 1.99 -48.21
N GLU A 144 5.30 3.33 -48.24
CA GLU A 144 6.23 4.21 -47.51
C GLU A 144 6.20 3.97 -45.99
N ILE A 145 4.99 3.83 -45.40
CA ILE A 145 4.84 3.54 -43.98
C ILE A 145 5.30 2.12 -43.68
N ARG A 146 4.98 1.15 -44.54
CA ARG A 146 5.46 -0.24 -44.38
C ARG A 146 6.99 -0.33 -44.47
N GLN A 147 7.62 0.44 -45.36
CA GLN A 147 9.08 0.53 -45.48
C GLN A 147 9.73 1.17 -44.24
N ALA A 148 9.15 2.24 -43.69
CA ALA A 148 9.65 2.87 -42.46
C ALA A 148 9.59 1.93 -41.24
N PHE A 149 8.51 1.16 -41.10
CA PHE A 149 8.39 0.14 -40.07
C PHE A 149 9.36 -1.03 -40.33
N ALA A 150 9.43 -1.58 -41.55
CA ALA A 150 10.35 -2.65 -41.90
C ALA A 150 11.84 -2.27 -41.69
N ALA A 151 12.20 -1.01 -41.95
CA ALA A 151 13.53 -0.48 -41.66
C ALA A 151 13.86 -0.41 -40.16
N SER A 152 12.85 -0.34 -39.29
CA SER A 152 13.00 -0.45 -37.83
C SER A 152 12.96 -1.88 -37.33
N ASP A 153 12.15 -2.74 -37.95
CA ASP A 153 11.93 -4.12 -37.53
C ASP A 153 13.21 -4.98 -37.53
N GLN A 154 14.22 -4.65 -38.34
CA GLN A 154 15.54 -5.30 -38.33
C GLN A 154 16.30 -5.18 -37.00
N TYR A 155 15.95 -4.21 -36.15
CA TYR A 155 16.58 -3.99 -34.85
C TYR A 155 15.87 -4.71 -33.68
N PHE A 156 14.81 -5.47 -33.96
CA PHE A 156 14.01 -6.17 -32.94
C PHE A 156 14.04 -7.70 -33.16
N PRO A 157 14.95 -8.43 -32.49
CA PRO A 157 15.02 -9.90 -32.57
C PRO A 157 13.73 -10.63 -32.20
N THR A 158 12.88 -10.06 -31.33
CA THR A 158 11.64 -10.69 -30.88
C THR A 158 10.40 -9.80 -31.03
N GLN A 159 9.23 -10.44 -31.15
CA GLN A 159 7.92 -9.76 -31.19
C GLN A 159 7.60 -9.02 -29.88
N LEU A 160 8.12 -9.50 -28.74
CA LEU A 160 7.95 -8.86 -27.43
C LEU A 160 8.63 -7.49 -27.40
N GLN A 161 9.85 -7.36 -27.95
CA GLN A 161 10.56 -6.08 -28.01
C GLN A 161 9.85 -5.08 -28.93
N LYS A 162 9.32 -5.53 -30.09
CA LYS A 162 8.47 -4.69 -30.96
C LYS A 162 7.25 -4.17 -30.21
N PHE A 163 6.55 -5.05 -29.50
CA PHE A 163 5.42 -4.67 -28.65
C PHE A 163 5.82 -3.60 -27.61
N GLN A 164 6.88 -3.84 -26.84
CA GLN A 164 7.35 -2.92 -25.79
C GLN A 164 7.70 -1.54 -26.37
N PHE A 165 8.33 -1.49 -27.56
CA PHE A 165 8.60 -0.24 -28.24
C PHE A 165 7.32 0.51 -28.65
N TYR A 166 6.44 -0.13 -29.43
CA TYR A 166 5.28 0.55 -30.00
C TYR A 166 4.21 0.93 -28.96
N ASP A 167 4.14 0.21 -27.83
CA ASP A 167 3.20 0.50 -26.74
C ASP A 167 3.74 1.56 -25.76
N LYS A 168 5.02 1.48 -25.35
CA LYS A 168 5.58 2.29 -24.24
C LYS A 168 6.50 3.45 -24.64
N TYR A 169 7.10 3.46 -25.83
CA TYR A 169 8.12 4.45 -26.20
C TYR A 169 7.83 5.21 -27.50
N SER A 170 7.15 4.57 -28.46
CA SER A 170 6.68 5.20 -29.71
C SER A 170 5.56 6.20 -29.44
N ARG A 171 5.78 7.47 -29.83
CA ARG A 171 4.79 8.56 -29.74
C ARG A 171 4.11 8.80 -31.09
N PHE A 172 2.87 9.28 -31.04
CA PHE A 172 2.20 9.83 -32.22
C PHE A 172 2.93 11.10 -32.73
N ASN A 173 3.39 11.06 -33.98
CA ASN A 173 3.93 12.20 -34.70
C ASN A 173 2.78 12.89 -35.46
N TYR A 174 2.47 14.12 -35.05
CA TYR A 174 1.36 14.93 -35.58
C TYR A 174 1.58 15.44 -37.01
N GLU A 175 2.82 15.49 -37.49
CA GLU A 175 3.16 15.91 -38.86
C GLU A 175 3.04 14.73 -39.84
N LEU A 176 3.41 13.53 -39.38
CA LEU A 176 3.32 12.28 -40.17
C LEU A 176 1.96 11.59 -40.06
N GLY A 177 1.09 12.01 -39.13
CA GLY A 177 -0.22 11.41 -38.90
C GLY A 177 -0.17 9.95 -38.41
N ARG A 178 0.93 9.54 -37.77
CA ARG A 178 1.17 8.17 -37.30
C ARG A 178 2.15 8.13 -36.13
N ARG A 179 2.23 7.00 -35.44
CA ARG A 179 3.34 6.69 -34.52
C ARG A 179 4.71 6.73 -35.19
N GLU A 180 5.71 7.19 -34.42
CA GLU A 180 7.12 7.14 -34.79
C GLU A 180 7.68 5.72 -34.73
N THR A 181 8.63 5.43 -35.61
CA THR A 181 9.35 4.17 -35.71
C THR A 181 10.66 4.23 -34.90
N TRP A 182 11.37 3.10 -34.76
CA TRP A 182 12.57 3.04 -33.92
C TRP A 182 13.66 4.01 -34.39
N LEU A 183 13.91 4.09 -35.71
CA LEU A 183 14.88 5.06 -36.24
C LEU A 183 14.48 6.50 -35.93
N GLU A 184 13.20 6.83 -36.02
CA GLU A 184 12.70 8.18 -35.75
C GLU A 184 12.82 8.53 -34.25
N THR A 185 12.52 7.59 -33.36
CA THR A 185 12.74 7.72 -31.90
C THR A 185 14.21 7.94 -31.56
N VAL A 186 15.11 7.11 -32.12
CA VAL A 186 16.54 7.20 -31.80
C VAL A 186 17.17 8.46 -32.41
N ASN A 187 16.79 8.86 -33.64
CA ASN A 187 17.18 10.15 -34.21
C ASN A 187 16.74 11.30 -33.28
N ARG A 188 15.46 11.34 -32.86
CA ARG A 188 14.90 12.35 -31.94
C ARG A 188 15.64 12.41 -30.59
N ALA A 189 16.08 11.27 -30.07
CA ALA A 189 16.90 11.20 -28.86
C ALA A 189 18.32 11.75 -29.07
N VAL A 190 18.99 11.37 -30.16
CA VAL A 190 20.37 11.77 -30.45
C VAL A 190 20.48 13.24 -30.85
N ASP A 191 19.55 13.77 -31.65
CA ASP A 191 19.54 15.19 -32.01
C ASP A 191 19.31 16.09 -30.79
N TYR A 192 18.50 15.64 -29.81
CA TYR A 192 18.41 16.34 -28.53
C TYR A 192 19.71 16.28 -27.72
N LEU A 193 20.46 15.16 -27.74
CA LEU A 193 21.80 15.09 -27.13
C LEU A 193 22.80 16.02 -27.83
N ARG A 194 22.71 16.20 -29.16
CA ARG A 194 23.54 17.14 -29.95
C ARG A 194 23.27 18.60 -29.58
N GLU A 195 22.00 18.97 -29.49
CA GLU A 195 21.56 20.28 -28.99
C GLU A 195 22.04 20.52 -27.55
N LEU A 196 21.86 19.53 -26.67
CA LEU A 196 22.16 19.64 -25.24
C LEU A 196 23.66 19.81 -24.96
N SER A 197 24.51 19.19 -25.78
CA SER A 197 25.96 19.39 -25.73
C SER A 197 26.45 20.64 -26.46
N ASP A 198 25.54 21.45 -27.02
CA ASP A 198 25.85 22.65 -27.81
C ASP A 198 26.83 22.34 -28.97
N TYR A 199 26.63 21.18 -29.60
CA TYR A 199 27.45 20.67 -30.72
C TYR A 199 28.97 20.61 -30.47
N ARG A 200 29.41 20.64 -29.21
CA ARG A 200 30.84 20.65 -28.82
C ARG A 200 31.62 19.37 -29.15
N LEU A 201 30.95 18.25 -29.44
CA LEU A 201 31.60 16.97 -29.75
C LEU A 201 31.63 16.72 -31.28
N PRO A 202 32.61 15.95 -31.80
CA PRO A 202 32.64 15.57 -33.21
C PRO A 202 31.40 14.79 -33.65
N ALA A 203 30.96 14.99 -34.89
CA ALA A 203 29.80 14.30 -35.49
C ALA A 203 29.84 12.77 -35.26
N SER A 204 31.01 12.16 -35.46
CA SER A 204 31.27 10.73 -35.29
C SER A 204 31.01 10.19 -33.89
N VAL A 205 31.02 11.03 -32.85
CA VAL A 205 30.62 10.62 -31.49
C VAL A 205 29.12 10.39 -31.45
N TYR A 206 28.32 11.31 -32.01
CA TYR A 206 26.87 11.16 -32.06
C TYR A 206 26.45 10.04 -33.01
N ASP A 207 27.20 9.78 -34.08
CA ASP A 207 26.98 8.62 -34.96
C ASP A 207 27.23 7.29 -34.23
N ARG A 208 28.30 7.20 -33.41
CA ARG A 208 28.53 6.04 -32.53
C ARG A 208 27.41 5.86 -31.50
N ILE A 209 26.99 6.93 -30.82
CA ILE A 209 25.86 6.91 -29.87
C ILE A 209 24.60 6.41 -30.58
N ARG A 210 24.27 6.96 -31.75
CA ARG A 210 23.11 6.59 -32.55
C ARG A 210 23.11 5.11 -32.90
N GLN A 211 24.23 4.59 -33.39
CA GLN A 211 24.33 3.18 -33.75
C GLN A 211 24.25 2.27 -32.52
N GLY A 212 24.90 2.65 -31.41
CA GLY A 212 24.83 1.92 -30.15
C GLY A 212 23.42 1.84 -29.55
N ILE A 213 22.60 2.89 -29.70
CA ILE A 213 21.20 2.86 -29.28
C ILE A 213 20.35 2.02 -30.25
N LEU A 214 20.52 2.20 -31.57
CA LEU A 214 19.79 1.42 -32.58
C LEU A 214 19.98 -0.10 -32.40
N GLU A 215 21.22 -0.54 -32.22
CA GLU A 215 21.61 -1.94 -31.98
C GLU A 215 21.34 -2.42 -30.54
N MET A 216 20.69 -1.58 -29.72
CA MET A 216 20.40 -1.84 -28.31
C MET A 216 21.61 -2.31 -27.50
N LYS A 217 22.80 -1.79 -27.83
CA LYS A 217 24.06 -2.01 -27.10
C LYS A 217 24.15 -1.11 -25.86
N VAL A 218 23.56 0.07 -25.95
CA VAL A 218 23.49 1.07 -24.88
C VAL A 218 22.13 1.76 -24.93
N MET A 219 21.61 2.18 -23.77
CA MET A 219 20.42 3.04 -23.67
C MET A 219 20.75 4.36 -22.96
N PRO A 220 20.17 5.50 -23.41
CA PRO A 220 20.08 6.71 -22.60
C PRO A 220 19.15 6.46 -21.40
N SER A 221 18.81 7.49 -20.64
CA SER A 221 17.67 7.35 -19.72
C SER A 221 16.42 7.00 -20.54
N MET A 222 15.62 6.03 -20.08
CA MET A 222 14.38 5.64 -20.76
C MET A 222 13.37 6.80 -20.81
N ARG A 223 13.54 7.79 -19.92
CA ARG A 223 12.82 9.06 -19.91
C ARG A 223 13.27 9.98 -21.05
N LEU A 224 14.56 10.08 -21.35
CA LEU A 224 15.07 10.80 -22.53
C LEU A 224 14.52 10.20 -23.83
N LEU A 225 14.58 8.87 -23.97
CA LEU A 225 14.08 8.17 -25.16
C LEU A 225 12.63 8.57 -25.51
N ALA A 226 11.76 8.66 -24.50
CA ALA A 226 10.38 9.12 -24.65
C ALA A 226 10.21 10.66 -24.75
N MET A 227 10.97 11.45 -23.99
CA MET A 227 10.70 12.88 -23.78
C MET A 227 11.59 13.85 -24.58
N ALA A 228 12.67 13.37 -25.21
CA ALA A 228 13.56 14.16 -26.05
C ALA A 228 12.80 14.94 -27.14
N GLY A 229 13.24 16.18 -27.39
CA GLY A 229 12.52 17.17 -28.20
C GLY A 229 11.72 18.15 -27.33
N PRO A 230 10.53 18.62 -27.77
CA PRO A 230 9.83 19.76 -27.15
C PRO A 230 9.52 19.64 -25.65
N ALA A 231 9.29 18.44 -25.11
CA ALA A 231 9.08 18.27 -23.66
C ALA A 231 10.37 18.52 -22.87
N ALA A 232 11.46 17.83 -23.23
CA ALA A 232 12.77 17.99 -22.61
C ALA A 232 13.32 19.42 -22.74
N ARG A 233 13.12 20.08 -23.89
CA ARG A 233 13.49 21.50 -24.10
C ARG A 233 12.71 22.47 -23.19
N ARG A 234 11.42 22.21 -22.91
CA ARG A 234 10.62 23.06 -22.02
C ARG A 234 11.04 22.93 -20.56
N ASN A 235 11.31 21.72 -20.09
CA ASN A 235 11.78 21.47 -18.73
C ASN A 235 12.61 20.17 -18.70
N ASN A 236 13.88 20.28 -18.29
CA ASN A 236 14.82 19.16 -18.33
C ASN A 236 14.48 18.03 -17.34
N ILE A 237 13.64 18.28 -16.32
CA ILE A 237 13.17 17.22 -15.39
C ILE A 237 12.53 16.04 -16.16
N ALA A 238 11.93 16.31 -17.33
CA ALA A 238 11.28 15.29 -18.15
C ALA A 238 12.22 14.17 -18.66
N ILE A 239 13.55 14.35 -18.61
CA ILE A 239 14.53 13.31 -18.98
C ILE A 239 15.16 12.58 -17.79
N TYR A 240 14.85 12.96 -16.55
CA TYR A 240 15.36 12.28 -15.36
C TYR A 240 14.37 11.27 -14.80
N ASN A 241 14.90 10.23 -14.15
CA ASN A 241 14.12 9.08 -13.67
C ASN A 241 13.65 9.27 -12.22
N CYS A 242 14.53 9.71 -11.33
CA CYS A 242 14.27 9.89 -9.89
C CYS A 242 14.93 11.19 -9.37
N SER A 243 14.46 11.68 -8.24
CA SER A 243 14.98 12.85 -7.53
C SER A 243 15.03 12.62 -6.01
N TYR A 244 15.63 13.53 -5.25
CA TYR A 244 15.56 13.57 -3.79
C TYR A 244 15.57 15.01 -3.27
N MET A 245 14.72 15.33 -2.29
CA MET A 245 14.69 16.64 -1.61
C MET A 245 14.25 16.55 -0.14
N PRO A 246 14.89 17.21 0.82
CA PRO A 246 14.27 17.40 2.12
C PRO A 246 13.01 18.28 2.01
N VAL A 247 12.03 18.00 2.87
CA VAL A 247 10.82 18.80 3.04
C VAL A 247 11.09 19.78 4.16
N ASP A 248 11.80 20.85 3.81
CA ASP A 248 12.24 21.94 4.69
C ASP A 248 11.26 23.13 4.69
N SER A 249 10.44 23.22 3.64
CA SER A 249 9.74 24.45 3.28
C SER A 249 8.50 24.19 2.43
N ILE A 250 7.65 25.23 2.31
CA ILE A 250 6.48 25.24 1.40
C ILE A 250 6.89 24.93 -0.05
N ASP A 251 8.10 25.32 -0.47
CA ASP A 251 8.62 25.08 -1.81
C ASP A 251 8.74 23.60 -2.16
N SER A 252 9.14 22.73 -1.22
CA SER A 252 9.29 21.29 -1.51
C SER A 252 7.99 20.68 -2.04
N PHE A 253 6.82 21.05 -1.51
CA PHE A 253 5.52 20.58 -2.02
C PHE A 253 5.23 21.04 -3.46
N VAL A 254 5.59 22.28 -3.78
CA VAL A 254 5.42 22.88 -5.10
C VAL A 254 6.36 22.22 -6.12
N GLU A 255 7.59 21.94 -5.70
CA GLU A 255 8.63 21.28 -6.50
C GLU A 255 8.29 19.82 -6.78
N ALA A 256 7.85 19.06 -5.76
CA ALA A 256 7.41 17.68 -5.92
C ALA A 256 6.26 17.54 -6.93
N LEU A 257 5.38 18.54 -7.03
CA LEU A 257 4.31 18.57 -8.04
C LEU A 257 4.88 18.76 -9.44
N ILE A 258 5.78 19.73 -9.63
CA ILE A 258 6.43 20.01 -10.94
C ILE A 258 7.24 18.79 -11.42
N ILE A 259 7.93 18.11 -10.51
CA ILE A 259 8.74 16.93 -10.80
C ILE A 259 7.85 15.73 -11.15
N SER A 260 6.83 15.44 -10.33
CA SER A 260 5.89 14.35 -10.56
C SER A 260 5.09 14.54 -11.85
N MET A 261 4.58 15.77 -12.11
CA MET A 261 3.92 16.13 -13.38
C MET A 261 4.85 16.09 -14.60
N SER A 262 6.16 15.91 -14.40
CA SER A 262 7.16 15.68 -15.46
C SER A 262 7.56 14.21 -15.61
N GLY A 263 6.92 13.31 -14.85
CA GLY A 263 7.15 11.85 -14.92
C GLY A 263 8.53 11.45 -14.41
N CYS A 264 9.10 12.22 -13.48
CA CYS A 264 10.27 11.84 -12.71
C CYS A 264 9.79 11.44 -11.30
N GLY A 265 10.30 10.34 -10.76
CA GLY A 265 10.00 9.91 -9.41
C GLY A 265 10.57 10.87 -8.35
N VAL A 266 9.94 10.92 -7.18
CA VAL A 266 10.27 11.88 -6.11
C VAL A 266 10.66 11.15 -4.84
N GLY A 267 11.96 10.99 -4.62
CA GLY A 267 12.48 10.87 -3.27
C GLY A 267 12.30 12.19 -2.53
N PHE A 268 12.02 12.14 -1.24
CA PHE A 268 11.94 13.32 -0.41
C PHE A 268 12.20 12.99 1.05
N SER A 269 12.90 13.81 1.83
CA SER A 269 13.12 13.55 3.27
C SER A 269 12.17 14.32 4.16
N VAL A 270 11.58 13.59 5.10
CA VAL A 270 10.76 14.08 6.21
C VAL A 270 11.41 13.77 7.56
N GLU A 271 12.74 13.64 7.57
CA GLU A 271 13.54 13.69 8.79
C GLU A 271 13.22 14.95 9.61
N ARG A 272 13.25 14.83 10.94
CA ARG A 272 12.99 15.94 11.88
C ARG A 272 13.78 17.20 11.55
N GLN A 273 15.07 17.01 11.26
CA GLN A 273 16.02 18.08 10.96
C GLN A 273 15.58 19.00 9.80
N TYR A 274 14.64 18.56 8.96
CA TYR A 274 14.04 19.37 7.91
C TYR A 274 12.65 19.88 8.28
N VAL A 275 11.75 19.02 8.77
CA VAL A 275 10.35 19.43 8.94
C VAL A 275 10.14 20.36 10.15
N GLU A 276 11.06 20.36 11.12
CA GLU A 276 11.09 21.34 12.22
C GLU A 276 11.47 22.77 11.76
N GLN A 277 11.91 22.96 10.51
CA GLN A 277 12.22 24.29 9.95
C GLN A 277 10.96 25.07 9.53
N PHE A 278 9.79 24.43 9.45
CA PHE A 278 8.55 25.10 9.04
C PHE A 278 8.07 26.15 10.06
N PRO A 279 7.55 27.30 9.60
CA PRO A 279 6.97 28.30 10.49
C PRO A 279 5.69 27.78 11.14
N ARG A 280 5.41 28.27 12.36
CA ARG A 280 4.15 28.01 13.07
C ARG A 280 2.97 28.57 12.26
N ILE A 281 1.98 27.73 11.97
CA ILE A 281 0.78 28.08 11.22
C ILE A 281 -0.09 29.02 12.05
N VAL A 282 -0.57 30.10 11.45
CA VAL A 282 -1.40 31.14 12.08
C VAL A 282 -2.87 30.71 12.11
N ARG A 283 -3.64 31.22 13.08
CA ARG A 283 -5.09 30.93 13.18
C ARG A 283 -5.89 31.67 12.13
N GLN A 284 -6.88 30.98 11.57
CA GLN A 284 -7.74 31.47 10.50
C GLN A 284 -8.55 32.69 10.95
N SER A 285 -8.38 33.80 10.23
CA SER A 285 -8.94 35.11 10.59
C SER A 285 -10.43 35.29 10.22
N GLY A 286 -11.04 34.32 9.54
CA GLY A 286 -12.46 34.37 9.14
C GLY A 286 -12.78 35.41 8.07
N LYS A 287 -11.79 36.03 7.42
CA LYS A 287 -11.99 36.94 6.29
C LYS A 287 -12.62 36.19 5.10
N PRO A 288 -13.44 36.86 4.25
CA PRO A 288 -13.92 36.26 3.01
C PRO A 288 -12.75 35.92 2.07
N ALA A 289 -12.64 34.63 1.73
CA ALA A 289 -11.60 34.13 0.82
C ALA A 289 -11.77 34.71 -0.60
N PRO A 290 -10.75 35.35 -1.20
CA PRO A 290 -10.75 35.74 -2.60
C PRO A 290 -10.69 34.51 -3.52
N THR A 291 -11.11 34.67 -4.78
CA THR A 291 -11.04 33.62 -5.81
C THR A 291 -9.80 33.80 -6.69
N HIS A 292 -9.05 32.72 -6.90
CA HIS A 292 -7.94 32.62 -7.85
C HIS A 292 -8.32 31.70 -9.01
N VAL A 293 -8.11 32.13 -10.26
CA VAL A 293 -8.35 31.32 -11.46
C VAL A 293 -7.09 30.52 -11.80
N VAL A 294 -7.20 29.19 -11.82
CA VAL A 294 -6.08 28.27 -12.06
C VAL A 294 -5.82 28.13 -13.56
N LYS A 295 -4.63 28.52 -14.00
CA LYS A 295 -4.19 28.43 -15.40
C LYS A 295 -3.92 26.98 -15.84
N ASP A 296 -4.24 26.66 -17.09
CA ASP A 296 -4.16 25.34 -17.73
C ASP A 296 -2.71 24.83 -18.04
N THR A 297 -1.84 24.87 -17.04
CA THR A 297 -0.40 24.54 -17.12
C THR A 297 0.10 23.92 -15.82
N SER A 298 1.13 23.07 -15.88
CA SER A 298 1.76 22.50 -14.66
C SER A 298 2.30 23.57 -13.73
N GLU A 299 2.81 24.66 -14.29
CA GLU A 299 3.30 25.84 -13.59
C GLU A 299 2.15 26.62 -12.93
N GLY A 300 0.97 26.67 -13.56
CA GLY A 300 -0.26 27.22 -12.94
C GLY A 300 -0.85 26.35 -11.82
N TRP A 301 -0.73 25.03 -11.93
CA TRP A 301 -1.09 24.08 -10.87
C TRP A 301 -0.15 24.23 -9.66
N ALA A 302 1.15 24.38 -9.92
CA ALA A 302 2.17 24.65 -8.91
C ALA A 302 1.97 26.01 -8.22
N GLU A 303 1.61 27.07 -8.97
CA GLU A 303 1.30 28.39 -8.41
C GLU A 303 0.02 28.38 -7.56
N ALA A 304 -1.01 27.65 -7.97
CA ALA A 304 -2.21 27.46 -7.16
C ALA A 304 -1.90 26.77 -5.82
N LEU A 305 -1.05 25.74 -5.84
CA LEU A 305 -0.57 25.07 -4.62
C LEU A 305 0.26 26.03 -3.75
N ARG A 306 1.25 26.72 -4.33
CA ARG A 306 2.08 27.74 -3.65
C ARG A 306 1.22 28.78 -2.94
N LEU A 307 0.23 29.35 -3.65
CA LEU A 307 -0.69 30.35 -3.13
C LEU A 307 -1.52 29.78 -1.98
N GLY A 308 -2.10 28.58 -2.16
CA GLY A 308 -2.86 27.88 -1.14
C GLY A 308 -2.06 27.70 0.15
N LEU A 309 -0.95 26.94 0.07
CA LEU A 309 -0.06 26.66 1.20
C LEU A 309 0.32 27.94 1.94
N THR A 310 0.80 28.96 1.21
CA THR A 310 1.22 30.25 1.79
C THR A 310 0.07 30.98 2.48
N THR A 311 -1.11 30.98 1.89
CA THR A 311 -2.31 31.66 2.43
C THR A 311 -2.79 30.98 3.72
N TRP A 312 -2.86 29.65 3.72
CA TRP A 312 -3.32 28.87 4.88
C TRP A 312 -2.32 28.90 6.04
N PHE A 313 -1.00 28.87 5.77
CA PHE A 313 0.03 29.06 6.80
C PHE A 313 -0.08 30.44 7.49
N ASN A 314 -0.48 31.47 6.76
CA ASN A 314 -0.64 32.84 7.28
C ASN A 314 -2.01 33.12 7.94
N GLY A 315 -2.90 32.12 8.08
CA GLY A 315 -4.19 32.30 8.76
C GLY A 315 -5.24 33.04 7.91
N GLU A 316 -5.10 32.99 6.58
CA GLU A 316 -6.11 33.43 5.63
C GLU A 316 -6.54 32.24 4.74
N ASP A 317 -7.50 32.46 3.85
CA ASP A 317 -8.08 31.41 3.01
C ASP A 317 -8.29 31.89 1.56
N VAL A 318 -8.34 30.96 0.61
CA VAL A 318 -8.44 31.20 -0.83
C VAL A 318 -9.36 30.18 -1.49
N LYS A 319 -10.15 30.64 -2.48
CA LYS A 319 -10.98 29.78 -3.34
C LYS A 319 -10.31 29.62 -4.70
N PHE A 320 -10.42 28.44 -5.29
CA PHE A 320 -9.91 28.17 -6.64
C PHE A 320 -11.05 28.02 -7.63
N ASP A 321 -10.97 28.75 -8.75
CA ASP A 321 -11.73 28.48 -9.95
C ASP A 321 -10.86 27.66 -10.92
N PHE A 322 -11.44 26.60 -11.47
CA PHE A 322 -10.78 25.65 -12.36
C PHE A 322 -11.32 25.77 -13.81
N SER A 323 -12.10 26.82 -14.11
CA SER A 323 -12.80 27.02 -15.39
C SER A 323 -11.89 27.05 -16.62
N GLU A 324 -10.62 27.48 -16.50
CA GLU A 324 -9.64 27.44 -17.59
C GLU A 324 -9.01 26.05 -17.80
N VAL A 325 -9.02 25.16 -16.80
CA VAL A 325 -8.28 23.89 -16.82
C VAL A 325 -8.97 22.88 -17.74
N ARG A 326 -8.20 22.30 -18.67
CA ARG A 326 -8.73 21.40 -19.72
C ARG A 326 -9.44 20.16 -19.14
N PRO A 327 -10.51 19.66 -19.78
CA PRO A 327 -11.23 18.48 -19.33
C PRO A 327 -10.40 17.18 -19.47
N ALA A 328 -10.82 16.15 -18.75
CA ALA A 328 -10.21 14.82 -18.79
C ALA A 328 -10.25 14.21 -20.20
N GLY A 329 -9.23 13.41 -20.55
CA GLY A 329 -9.12 12.72 -21.82
C GLY A 329 -8.56 13.54 -22.99
N MET A 330 -8.27 14.84 -22.81
CA MET A 330 -7.68 15.71 -23.83
C MET A 330 -6.20 15.38 -24.11
N PRO A 331 -5.75 15.26 -25.38
CA PRO A 331 -4.35 14.91 -25.71
C PRO A 331 -3.31 15.94 -25.22
N LEU A 332 -2.23 15.45 -24.60
CA LEU A 332 -1.13 16.25 -24.06
C LEU A 332 0.04 16.38 -25.04
N ARG A 333 -0.21 16.91 -26.25
CA ARG A 333 0.67 16.92 -27.44
C ARG A 333 2.19 17.03 -27.18
N VAL A 334 2.62 17.88 -26.24
CA VAL A 334 4.03 18.12 -25.92
C VAL A 334 4.70 16.94 -25.18
N LYS A 335 4.05 16.40 -24.13
CA LYS A 335 4.58 15.29 -23.31
C LYS A 335 4.08 13.91 -23.80
N GLY A 336 3.01 13.86 -24.59
CA GLY A 336 2.24 12.63 -24.88
C GLY A 336 1.27 12.31 -23.73
N GLY A 337 0.40 11.32 -23.92
CA GLY A 337 -0.62 10.97 -22.92
C GLY A 337 -1.88 11.85 -23.01
N ARG A 338 -2.81 11.65 -22.06
CA ARG A 338 -4.08 12.40 -21.98
C ARG A 338 -4.26 13.06 -20.61
N ALA A 339 -4.91 14.23 -20.60
CA ALA A 339 -5.15 15.01 -19.38
C ALA A 339 -6.06 14.25 -18.40
N SER A 340 -5.78 14.38 -17.09
CA SER A 340 -6.65 13.88 -16.01
C SER A 340 -7.86 14.77 -15.71
N GLY A 341 -7.85 16.03 -16.18
CA GLY A 341 -8.85 17.04 -15.83
C GLY A 341 -8.48 17.82 -14.56
N PRO A 342 -9.32 18.76 -14.11
CA PRO A 342 -9.05 19.58 -12.92
C PRO A 342 -9.22 18.85 -11.59
N GLU A 343 -9.89 17.70 -11.57
CA GLU A 343 -10.37 17.07 -10.33
C GLU A 343 -9.24 16.58 -9.40
N PRO A 344 -8.15 15.94 -9.87
CA PRO A 344 -7.02 15.58 -8.99
C PRO A 344 -6.32 16.78 -8.37
N LEU A 345 -6.24 17.92 -9.09
CA LEU A 345 -5.71 19.16 -8.52
C LEU A 345 -6.61 19.68 -7.40
N ARG A 346 -7.94 19.71 -7.62
CA ARG A 346 -8.91 20.15 -6.61
C ARG A 346 -8.79 19.33 -5.34
N GLN A 347 -8.81 18.01 -5.46
CA GLN A 347 -8.73 17.09 -4.31
C GLN A 347 -7.42 17.28 -3.54
N MET A 348 -6.29 17.46 -4.23
CA MET A 348 -4.99 17.73 -3.59
C MET A 348 -4.94 19.10 -2.90
N LEU A 349 -5.48 20.16 -3.52
CA LEU A 349 -5.55 21.50 -2.91
C LEU A 349 -6.46 21.50 -1.66
N GLU A 350 -7.61 20.83 -1.70
CA GLU A 350 -8.51 20.70 -0.56
C GLU A 350 -7.90 19.84 0.56
N PHE A 351 -7.18 18.78 0.22
CA PHE A 351 -6.43 17.96 1.17
C PHE A 351 -5.30 18.74 1.86
N ALA A 352 -4.46 19.45 1.08
CA ALA A 352 -3.38 20.28 1.62
C ALA A 352 -3.91 21.41 2.52
N ARG A 353 -5.03 22.04 2.12
CA ARG A 353 -5.77 23.01 2.94
C ARG A 353 -6.22 22.40 4.27
N GLY A 354 -6.81 21.20 4.22
CA GLY A 354 -7.25 20.46 5.40
C GLY A 354 -6.10 20.19 6.37
N ARG A 355 -4.99 19.63 5.87
CA ARG A 355 -3.79 19.31 6.67
C ARG A 355 -3.19 20.55 7.35
N ILE A 356 -3.11 21.70 6.65
CA ILE A 356 -2.56 22.94 7.23
C ILE A 356 -3.52 23.60 8.23
N ILE A 357 -4.80 23.76 7.88
CA ILE A 357 -5.76 24.41 8.79
C ILE A 357 -6.01 23.56 10.06
N ALA A 358 -5.87 22.23 9.99
CA ALA A 358 -5.87 21.35 11.17
C ALA A 358 -4.69 21.62 12.14
N ARG A 359 -3.59 22.20 11.66
CA ARG A 359 -2.41 22.57 12.45
C ARG A 359 -2.39 24.03 12.89
N GLN A 360 -3.49 24.77 12.74
CA GLN A 360 -3.52 26.20 13.06
C GLN A 360 -3.19 26.53 14.53
N GLY A 361 -2.20 27.40 14.73
CA GLY A 361 -1.60 27.67 16.03
C GLY A 361 -0.53 26.66 16.46
N SER A 362 -0.06 25.78 15.56
CA SER A 362 0.98 24.76 15.80
C SER A 362 1.98 24.69 14.62
N PHE A 363 2.93 23.75 14.70
CA PHE A 363 3.93 23.47 13.67
C PHE A 363 3.48 22.32 12.74
N LEU A 364 4.12 22.24 11.57
CA LEU A 364 4.09 21.04 10.72
C LEU A 364 4.96 19.94 11.37
N ARG A 365 4.75 18.68 11.00
CA ARG A 365 5.51 17.52 11.51
C ARG A 365 5.88 16.60 10.35
N PRO A 366 6.89 15.73 10.50
CA PRO A 366 7.30 14.74 9.50
C PRO A 366 6.17 14.12 8.66
N LEU A 367 5.12 13.60 9.29
CA LEU A 367 3.99 13.08 8.51
C LEU A 367 3.14 14.14 7.83
N ASP A 368 2.83 15.28 8.46
CA ASP A 368 1.99 16.28 7.79
C ASP A 368 2.67 16.77 6.49
N ALA A 369 4.01 16.70 6.44
CA ALA A 369 4.80 16.83 5.23
C ALA A 369 4.69 15.60 4.28
N HIS A 370 4.86 14.37 4.76
CA HIS A 370 4.67 13.15 3.95
C HIS A 370 3.29 13.11 3.27
N ASP A 371 2.24 13.47 3.98
CA ASP A 371 0.88 13.44 3.48
C ASP A 371 0.69 14.40 2.30
N ILE A 372 1.18 15.63 2.43
CA ILE A 372 1.07 16.64 1.37
C ILE A 372 1.96 16.26 0.18
N MET A 373 3.15 15.70 0.42
CA MET A 373 4.02 15.12 -0.63
C MET A 373 3.31 14.01 -1.42
N CYS A 374 2.76 13.02 -0.73
CA CYS A 374 2.09 11.90 -1.37
C CYS A 374 0.82 12.38 -2.11
N ALA A 375 0.05 13.31 -1.55
CA ALA A 375 -1.16 13.86 -2.19
C ALA A 375 -0.81 14.69 -3.44
N VAL A 376 0.31 15.41 -3.40
CA VAL A 376 0.95 16.02 -4.57
C VAL A 376 1.30 14.96 -5.63
N GLY A 377 1.80 13.79 -5.20
CA GLY A 377 1.99 12.63 -6.07
C GLY A 377 0.71 12.17 -6.77
N ASN A 378 -0.41 12.06 -6.03
CA ASN A 378 -1.72 11.70 -6.60
C ASN A 378 -2.18 12.69 -7.68
N ALA A 379 -2.01 14.00 -7.47
CA ALA A 379 -2.41 15.02 -8.44
C ALA A 379 -1.67 14.93 -9.79
N ALA A 380 -0.46 14.36 -9.80
CA ALA A 380 0.33 14.15 -11.01
C ALA A 380 -0.05 12.90 -11.82
N VAL A 381 -0.83 11.97 -11.24
CA VAL A 381 -1.26 10.74 -11.92
C VAL A 381 -2.34 11.05 -12.97
N SER A 382 -2.29 10.40 -14.14
CA SER A 382 -3.32 10.53 -15.17
C SER A 382 -3.53 9.23 -15.95
N GLY A 383 -4.78 9.00 -16.39
CA GLY A 383 -5.16 7.99 -17.39
C GLY A 383 -4.74 6.54 -17.10
N GLY A 384 -5.41 5.89 -16.14
CA GLY A 384 -5.31 4.42 -15.93
C GLY A 384 -4.07 3.93 -15.18
N VAL A 385 -3.11 4.81 -14.88
CA VAL A 385 -1.94 4.52 -14.04
C VAL A 385 -2.35 4.41 -12.57
N ARG A 386 -1.83 3.41 -11.84
CA ARG A 386 -2.29 3.06 -10.49
C ARG A 386 -1.66 3.86 -9.34
N ARG A 387 -0.44 4.38 -9.49
CA ARG A 387 0.28 5.26 -8.53
C ARG A 387 1.41 6.03 -9.24
N THR A 388 1.96 7.07 -8.62
CA THR A 388 3.28 7.61 -8.99
C THR A 388 4.39 6.91 -8.21
N ALA A 389 5.66 7.21 -8.52
CA ALA A 389 6.84 6.62 -7.87
C ALA A 389 7.53 7.63 -6.94
N MET A 390 7.47 7.40 -5.63
CA MET A 390 8.05 8.28 -4.60
C MET A 390 8.80 7.53 -3.49
N ILE A 391 9.60 8.27 -2.72
CA ILE A 391 10.54 7.73 -1.74
C ILE A 391 10.79 8.71 -0.55
N SER A 392 9.90 8.71 0.44
CA SER A 392 9.72 9.63 1.61
C SER A 392 10.56 9.53 2.96
N LEU A 393 11.86 9.87 3.01
CA LEU A 393 12.88 9.60 4.05
C LEU A 393 12.69 10.00 5.50
N PHE A 394 13.54 9.42 6.35
CA PHE A 394 13.66 9.65 7.78
C PHE A 394 14.94 9.09 8.45
N ASP A 395 15.19 9.47 9.72
CA ASP A 395 16.31 9.19 10.64
C ASP A 395 16.52 7.67 11.11
N TYR A 396 17.18 7.31 12.25
CA TYR A 396 17.31 5.89 12.75
C TYR A 396 16.68 5.45 14.12
N ASP A 397 16.33 6.35 15.07
CA ASP A 397 15.52 6.41 16.35
C ASP A 397 13.98 7.08 16.59
N ASP A 398 12.88 7.24 15.68
CA ASP A 398 11.80 8.32 15.26
C ASP A 398 10.46 7.84 14.53
N LEU A 399 9.37 7.45 15.21
CA LEU A 399 8.37 6.57 14.57
C LEU A 399 7.20 7.03 13.66
N GLU A 400 7.00 8.28 13.27
CA GLU A 400 6.18 8.43 12.04
C GLU A 400 6.90 7.76 10.83
N MET A 401 8.21 7.38 10.88
CA MET A 401 8.99 6.93 9.70
C MET A 401 9.92 5.58 9.68
N ARG A 402 9.56 4.41 9.01
CA ARG A 402 10.00 3.06 8.40
C ARG A 402 8.85 2.03 7.88
N HIS A 403 7.64 2.01 8.49
CA HIS A 403 6.35 1.26 8.39
C HIS A 403 5.06 2.03 7.86
N CYS A 404 5.13 3.01 6.97
CA CYS A 404 4.06 4.00 6.64
C CYS A 404 2.95 3.39 5.76
N LYS A 405 3.26 2.18 5.34
CA LYS A 405 2.55 1.31 4.44
C LYS A 405 2.42 -0.07 5.10
N ASP A 406 2.36 -0.02 6.42
CA ASP A 406 1.89 -1.09 7.28
C ASP A 406 0.44 -1.49 6.96
N GLY A 407 -0.13 -2.29 7.84
CA GLY A 407 -1.46 -2.90 7.78
C GLY A 407 -1.97 -3.19 6.38
N ASP A 408 -3.25 -2.90 6.30
CA ASP A 408 -3.87 -2.28 5.15
C ASP A 408 -3.36 -0.82 5.00
N PHE A 409 -3.09 -0.24 3.81
CA PHE A 409 -2.84 1.22 3.58
C PHE A 409 -3.38 2.02 2.31
N TRP A 410 -4.66 2.45 2.14
CA TRP A 410 -5.17 3.19 0.94
C TRP A 410 -6.57 3.89 0.91
N ARG A 411 -7.47 3.89 1.90
CA ARG A 411 -8.85 4.45 1.66
C ARG A 411 -9.00 5.94 1.97
N ASN A 412 -8.35 6.47 3.02
CA ASN A 412 -8.53 7.87 3.47
C ASN A 412 -7.24 8.72 3.46
N ASN A 413 -6.12 8.18 2.96
CA ASN A 413 -4.82 8.79 2.60
C ASN A 413 -4.21 7.93 1.48
N SER A 414 -5.05 7.49 0.52
CA SER A 414 -4.71 6.60 -0.59
C SER A 414 -3.41 6.95 -1.30
N GLN A 415 -3.07 8.24 -1.28
CA GLN A 415 -1.81 8.77 -1.73
C GLN A 415 -0.54 8.06 -1.21
N ARG A 416 -0.55 7.42 -0.04
CA ARG A 416 0.68 6.85 0.54
C ARG A 416 1.17 5.60 -0.20
N TRP A 417 0.37 5.01 -1.09
CA TRP A 417 0.88 4.08 -2.10
C TRP A 417 1.90 4.68 -3.05
N ASN A 418 1.92 6.00 -3.26
CA ASN A 418 2.88 6.67 -4.12
C ASN A 418 4.32 6.50 -3.60
N ALA A 419 4.51 6.49 -2.28
CA ALA A 419 5.81 6.22 -1.68
C ALA A 419 6.10 4.70 -1.60
N ASN A 420 7.36 4.29 -1.69
CA ASN A 420 7.90 3.17 -0.88
C ASN A 420 8.60 3.76 0.38
N ASN A 421 9.19 2.98 1.35
CA ASN A 421 9.44 3.35 2.80
C ASN A 421 10.69 2.83 3.67
N SER A 422 11.98 3.03 3.36
CA SER A 422 13.22 2.57 4.07
C SER A 422 13.94 3.50 5.08
N ALA A 423 14.79 2.99 5.98
CA ALA A 423 15.47 3.80 7.02
C ALA A 423 16.86 4.37 6.73
N VAL A 424 17.15 5.61 7.19
CA VAL A 424 18.52 6.04 7.49
C VAL A 424 19.05 5.23 8.66
N TRP A 425 20.16 4.53 8.50
CA TRP A 425 20.93 4.02 9.64
C TRP A 425 21.77 5.15 10.27
N PRO A 426 22.06 5.08 11.58
CA PRO A 426 22.67 6.19 12.30
C PRO A 426 24.14 6.31 11.91
N SER A 427 24.78 7.41 12.30
CA SER A 427 26.19 7.68 11.98
C SER A 427 27.22 6.81 12.73
N ARG A 428 26.78 5.72 13.37
CA ARG A 428 27.60 4.71 14.08
C ARG A 428 27.47 3.34 13.44
N GLU A 429 28.21 2.36 13.93
CA GLU A 429 27.92 0.96 13.62
C GLU A 429 26.68 0.48 14.38
N LEU A 430 25.93 -0.38 13.69
CA LEU A 430 24.91 -1.21 14.30
C LEU A 430 25.63 -2.50 14.73
N SER A 431 25.52 -2.86 16.00
CA SER A 431 26.07 -4.11 16.54
C SER A 431 25.54 -5.34 15.78
N GLN A 432 26.12 -6.54 16.02
CA GLN A 432 25.54 -7.76 15.45
C GLN A 432 24.07 -7.85 15.83
N ALA A 433 23.73 -7.65 17.12
CA ALA A 433 22.36 -7.58 17.61
C ALA A 433 21.52 -6.58 16.80
N GLU A 434 22.05 -5.40 16.43
CA GLU A 434 21.43 -4.36 15.60
C GLU A 434 21.51 -4.56 14.07
N ILE A 435 21.86 -5.75 13.56
CA ILE A 435 21.72 -6.12 12.12
C ILE A 435 21.11 -7.51 11.94
N THR A 436 21.40 -8.39 12.90
CA THR A 436 20.44 -9.33 13.48
C THR A 436 19.10 -8.60 13.61
N ARG A 437 19.08 -7.31 14.00
CA ARG A 437 18.03 -6.38 13.58
C ARG A 437 17.75 -6.38 12.08
N PHE A 438 18.25 -5.34 11.43
CA PHE A 438 17.57 -4.74 10.29
C PHE A 438 17.24 -5.73 9.17
N VAL A 439 18.03 -6.78 8.98
CA VAL A 439 17.82 -7.76 7.92
C VAL A 439 16.45 -8.41 7.96
N LEU A 440 16.02 -8.81 9.15
CA LEU A 440 15.12 -9.93 9.18
C LEU A 440 13.65 -9.51 9.28
N ASP A 441 13.07 -8.28 9.38
CA ASP A 441 13.35 -6.82 9.31
C ASP A 441 13.61 -6.14 7.96
N MET A 442 13.72 -6.95 6.91
CA MET A 442 12.78 -6.89 5.78
C MET A 442 12.43 -8.26 5.19
N VAL A 443 13.14 -9.32 5.59
CA VAL A 443 12.67 -10.70 5.42
C VAL A 443 11.30 -10.90 6.07
N GLU A 444 11.20 -10.40 7.28
CA GLU A 444 9.97 -10.38 8.04
C GLU A 444 8.96 -9.49 7.36
N SER A 445 9.23 -8.75 6.29
CA SER A 445 8.23 -7.76 5.91
C SER A 445 6.92 -8.41 5.58
N GLY A 446 6.94 -9.65 5.02
CA GLY A 446 5.94 -10.20 4.04
C GLY A 446 5.11 -8.62 1.16
N ARG A 447 5.86 -7.53 0.71
CA ARG A 447 5.89 -6.53 -0.35
C ARG A 447 7.39 -6.17 -0.65
N GLY A 448 8.37 -6.46 0.25
CA GLY A 448 9.81 -6.68 -0.08
C GLY A 448 10.82 -5.76 0.61
N GLU A 449 10.47 -5.37 1.82
CA GLU A 449 10.67 -3.98 2.19
C GLU A 449 10.28 -3.85 3.68
N PRO A 450 11.11 -3.29 4.58
CA PRO A 450 11.72 -2.01 4.36
C PRO A 450 13.20 -2.09 4.08
N GLY A 451 13.61 -1.52 2.95
CA GLY A 451 15.01 -1.53 2.58
C GLY A 451 15.90 -0.80 3.59
N ILE A 452 17.17 -1.18 3.58
CA ILE A 452 18.27 -0.49 4.25
C ILE A 452 18.54 0.83 3.54
N PHE A 453 18.92 1.86 4.29
CA PHE A 453 19.74 2.97 3.78
C PHE A 453 20.76 3.42 4.82
N ASN A 454 22.00 2.94 4.73
CA ASN A 454 23.03 3.40 5.65
C ASN A 454 23.66 4.69 5.13
N ARG A 455 23.22 5.85 5.64
CA ARG A 455 23.80 7.17 5.29
C ARG A 455 25.31 7.20 5.58
N ARG A 456 25.75 6.54 6.65
CA ARG A 456 27.17 6.42 7.01
C ARG A 456 27.92 5.67 5.91
N ALA A 457 27.45 4.49 5.50
CA ALA A 457 28.02 3.73 4.38
C ALA A 457 27.99 4.50 3.04
N ALA A 458 26.92 5.26 2.78
CA ALA A 458 26.79 6.13 1.61
C ALA A 458 27.82 7.29 1.61
N VAL A 459 28.18 7.82 2.78
CA VAL A 459 29.24 8.82 2.96
C VAL A 459 30.64 8.19 2.95
N GLU A 460 30.81 6.99 3.48
CA GLU A 460 32.10 6.29 3.60
C GLU A 460 32.57 5.71 2.26
N ASN A 461 31.67 5.12 1.48
CA ASN A 461 32.00 4.47 0.19
C ASN A 461 31.71 5.35 -1.03
N ARG A 462 31.47 6.64 -0.85
CA ARG A 462 31.50 7.61 -1.97
C ARG A 462 32.93 7.67 -2.55
N PRO A 463 33.11 7.80 -3.87
CA PRO A 463 34.45 8.01 -4.44
C PRO A 463 35.08 9.29 -3.89
N ALA A 464 36.41 9.32 -3.77
CA ALA A 464 37.14 10.41 -3.10
C ALA A 464 36.93 11.81 -3.70
N ARG A 465 36.48 11.89 -4.97
CA ARG A 465 36.13 13.16 -5.64
C ARG A 465 34.73 13.69 -5.28
N ARG A 466 33.92 12.91 -4.56
CA ARG A 466 32.59 13.31 -4.06
C ARG A 466 32.68 13.76 -2.61
N GLN A 467 32.18 14.97 -2.33
CA GLN A 467 32.06 15.49 -0.96
C GLN A 467 30.89 14.81 -0.22
N ALA A 468 30.98 14.74 1.12
CA ALA A 468 29.91 14.22 1.96
C ALA A 468 28.67 15.15 2.00
N ALA A 469 27.48 14.58 2.21
CA ALA A 469 26.20 15.27 2.35
C ALA A 469 25.14 14.34 2.97
N GLU A 470 23.99 14.88 3.35
CA GLU A 470 22.84 14.13 3.89
C GLU A 470 22.03 13.43 2.78
N PHE A 471 22.29 12.15 2.53
CA PHE A 471 21.65 11.34 1.47
C PHE A 471 20.39 10.54 1.97
N GLY A 472 19.49 9.91 1.15
CA GLY A 472 18.29 9.19 1.73
C GLY A 472 17.18 8.39 0.94
N THR A 473 16.36 7.60 1.71
CA THR A 473 15.13 6.74 1.50
C THR A 473 13.68 7.05 2.14
N ASN A 474 12.92 6.32 3.09
CA ASN A 474 11.38 6.37 3.38
C ASN A 474 10.48 5.77 4.72
N PRO A 475 9.14 6.02 5.19
CA PRO A 475 8.47 6.11 6.65
C PRO A 475 7.46 5.04 7.52
N CYS A 476 6.89 5.05 8.91
CA CYS A 476 6.53 4.03 10.21
C CYS A 476 5.45 4.00 11.54
N VAL A 477 5.60 3.26 12.80
CA VAL A 477 4.80 2.88 14.19
C VAL A 477 5.51 2.47 15.60
N THR A 478 4.89 2.49 16.87
CA THR A 478 5.43 2.51 18.35
C THR A 478 5.65 1.39 19.46
N ALA A 479 6.31 1.79 20.62
CA ALA A 479 7.20 1.10 21.60
C ALA A 479 6.72 0.63 23.01
N ASP A 480 5.71 1.27 23.60
CA ASP A 480 5.04 0.77 24.82
C ASP A 480 3.89 -0.20 24.47
N THR A 481 3.60 -0.31 23.17
CA THR A 481 2.79 -1.35 22.52
C THR A 481 3.16 -2.74 23.04
N TRP A 482 2.13 -3.53 23.34
CA TRP A 482 2.24 -4.96 23.60
C TRP A 482 2.09 -5.75 22.31
N VAL A 483 2.90 -6.79 22.19
CA VAL A 483 2.92 -7.70 21.05
C VAL A 483 2.70 -9.11 21.55
N MET A 484 1.73 -9.81 20.95
CA MET A 484 1.48 -11.21 21.28
C MET A 484 2.61 -12.10 20.73
N THR A 485 3.35 -12.77 21.63
CA THR A 485 4.41 -13.71 21.25
C THR A 485 4.12 -15.14 21.73
N GLN A 486 4.79 -16.13 21.15
CA GLN A 486 4.74 -17.55 21.56
C GLN A 486 5.25 -17.76 23.00
N ALA A 487 6.10 -16.87 23.52
CA ALA A 487 6.56 -16.84 24.91
C ALA A 487 5.62 -16.06 25.85
N GLY A 488 4.42 -15.71 25.37
CA GLY A 488 3.49 -14.78 25.99
C GLY A 488 3.70 -13.32 25.55
N PRO A 489 2.85 -12.41 26.00
CA PRO A 489 2.93 -11.00 25.61
C PRO A 489 4.19 -10.33 26.12
N ARG A 490 4.79 -9.48 25.29
CA ARG A 490 5.90 -8.60 25.66
C ARG A 490 5.61 -7.19 25.18
N GLN A 491 6.17 -6.18 25.82
CA GLN A 491 6.18 -4.83 25.26
C GLN A 491 7.28 -4.72 24.20
N VAL A 492 7.09 -3.88 23.19
CA VAL A 492 8.10 -3.61 22.15
C VAL A 492 9.44 -3.23 22.77
N SER A 493 9.47 -2.46 23.86
CA SER A 493 10.68 -2.15 24.64
C SER A 493 11.45 -3.36 25.22
N GLU A 494 10.81 -4.51 25.42
CA GLU A 494 11.48 -5.77 25.80
C GLU A 494 12.02 -6.54 24.59
N LEU A 495 11.49 -6.21 23.42
CA LEU A 495 11.78 -6.74 22.10
C LEU A 495 12.75 -5.80 21.34
N ILE A 496 13.47 -4.93 22.04
CA ILE A 496 14.65 -4.21 21.51
C ILE A 496 15.90 -5.06 21.77
N ASP A 497 16.79 -5.12 20.79
CA ASP A 497 18.01 -5.95 20.70
C ASP A 497 17.83 -7.49 20.83
N ARG A 498 16.62 -8.03 20.53
CA ARG A 498 16.23 -9.45 20.78
C ARG A 498 15.09 -10.06 19.92
N PRO A 499 15.29 -11.21 19.24
CA PRO A 499 14.22 -11.94 18.56
C PRO A 499 13.12 -12.49 19.47
N PHE A 500 11.92 -12.61 18.90
CA PHE A 500 10.75 -13.30 19.45
C PHE A 500 10.09 -14.21 18.38
N MET A 501 8.85 -14.63 18.65
CA MET A 501 7.99 -15.40 17.74
C MET A 501 6.59 -14.80 17.85
N ALA A 502 6.16 -13.96 16.92
CA ALA A 502 4.85 -13.32 16.99
C ALA A 502 3.71 -14.30 16.78
N LEU A 503 2.54 -14.01 17.37
CA LEU A 503 1.31 -14.74 17.14
C LEU A 503 0.34 -13.92 16.28
N VAL A 504 0.39 -14.13 14.97
CA VAL A 504 -0.50 -13.49 13.99
C VAL A 504 -1.72 -14.40 13.83
N ASP A 505 -2.88 -13.99 14.34
CA ASP A 505 -4.13 -14.79 14.35
C ASP A 505 -3.95 -16.22 14.93
N GLY A 506 -3.23 -16.32 16.05
CA GLY A 506 -2.97 -17.60 16.73
C GLY A 506 -1.99 -18.52 16.01
N ARG A 507 -1.26 -18.03 15.01
CA ARG A 507 -0.16 -18.74 14.30
C ARG A 507 1.18 -18.12 14.63
N ALA A 508 2.21 -18.94 14.84
CA ALA A 508 3.55 -18.44 15.11
C ALA A 508 4.26 -18.03 13.81
N HIS A 509 4.60 -16.75 13.74
CA HIS A 509 5.43 -16.15 12.70
C HIS A 509 6.75 -15.75 13.38
N ARG A 510 7.88 -16.18 12.82
CA ARG A 510 9.16 -16.03 13.52
C ARG A 510 9.59 -14.57 13.46
N SER A 511 9.69 -13.94 14.64
CA SER A 511 10.19 -12.58 14.65
C SER A 511 11.61 -12.52 14.11
N THR A 512 11.96 -11.35 13.61
CA THR A 512 13.27 -10.95 13.21
C THR A 512 14.22 -11.27 14.31
N GLU A 513 15.46 -11.58 13.93
CA GLU A 513 16.61 -11.40 14.79
C GLU A 513 16.62 -9.97 15.48
N ASP A 514 15.85 -8.96 15.00
CA ASP A 514 15.38 -7.78 15.73
C ASP A 514 14.58 -8.19 16.97
N GLY A 515 13.34 -8.61 16.76
CA GLY A 515 12.25 -8.01 17.53
C GLY A 515 11.82 -6.69 16.88
N PHE A 516 12.12 -5.52 17.47
CA PHE A 516 11.84 -4.17 16.91
C PHE A 516 13.01 -3.16 16.83
N PHE A 517 13.28 -2.52 15.67
CA PHE A 517 14.33 -1.48 15.44
C PHE A 517 13.85 -0.02 15.51
N TYR A 518 14.63 0.85 16.16
CA TYR A 518 14.44 2.30 16.41
C TYR A 518 14.24 3.13 15.09
N THR A 519 13.91 4.47 15.06
CA THR A 519 13.78 5.36 13.80
C THR A 519 14.22 6.94 13.46
N GLY A 520 14.81 8.12 13.97
CA GLY A 520 15.42 9.05 15.11
C GLY A 520 14.82 9.85 16.43
N HIS A 521 13.51 10.12 16.77
CA HIS A 521 12.70 10.46 18.03
C HIS A 521 11.21 11.14 17.91
N LYS A 522 10.18 10.81 17.07
CA LYS A 522 9.05 11.74 16.59
C LYS A 522 7.58 11.34 17.03
N PRO A 523 6.47 11.98 16.53
CA PRO A 523 5.10 11.86 17.05
C PRO A 523 4.43 10.50 17.17
N VAL A 524 3.46 10.43 18.09
CA VAL A 524 2.67 9.25 18.42
C VAL A 524 1.18 9.58 18.59
N TYR A 525 0.30 8.74 18.05
CA TYR A 525 -1.14 8.84 18.16
C TYR A 525 -1.72 7.67 18.96
N LEU A 526 -2.56 8.00 19.94
CA LEU A 526 -3.42 7.02 20.58
C LEU A 526 -4.65 6.81 19.70
N ILE A 527 -4.74 5.64 19.08
CA ILE A 527 -6.02 5.10 18.61
C ILE A 527 -6.80 4.66 19.84
N GLU A 528 -8.05 5.06 19.92
CA GLU A 528 -9.09 4.44 20.75
C GLU A 528 -10.18 3.87 19.85
N THR A 529 -10.69 2.68 20.17
CA THR A 529 -11.90 2.12 19.53
C THR A 529 -13.14 2.34 20.41
N GLU A 530 -14.35 2.22 19.84
CA GLU A 530 -15.61 2.30 20.60
C GLU A 530 -15.71 1.14 21.60
N GLU A 531 -15.11 0.01 21.26
CA GLU A 531 -14.94 -1.13 22.15
C GLU A 531 -13.91 -0.87 23.25
N GLY A 532 -13.08 0.17 23.16
CA GLY A 532 -12.12 0.59 24.19
C GLY A 532 -10.69 0.09 24.00
N HIS A 533 -10.42 -0.68 22.94
CA HIS A 533 -9.04 -1.08 22.58
C HIS A 533 -8.21 0.17 22.27
N THR A 534 -6.91 0.11 22.57
CA THR A 534 -6.01 1.24 22.34
C THR A 534 -4.66 0.80 21.79
N LEU A 535 -4.11 1.60 20.88
CA LEU A 535 -2.75 1.44 20.35
C LEU A 535 -2.09 2.81 20.27
N LYS A 536 -0.84 2.90 20.72
CA LYS A 536 0.05 3.99 20.31
C LYS A 536 0.70 3.59 19.00
N ALA A 537 0.16 4.15 17.92
CA ALA A 537 0.73 4.05 16.60
C ALA A 537 0.96 5.46 16.09
N THR A 538 1.90 5.63 15.18
CA THR A 538 2.16 6.93 14.58
C THR A 538 1.30 7.05 13.34
N ALA A 539 1.09 8.25 12.83
CA ALA A 539 -0.07 8.46 11.96
C ALA A 539 0.12 8.00 10.51
N ASP A 540 1.34 7.68 10.09
CA ASP A 540 1.58 6.91 8.88
C ASP A 540 1.67 5.43 9.05
N HIS A 541 1.82 4.89 10.26
CA HIS A 541 1.48 3.50 10.48
C HIS A 541 0.04 3.20 10.05
N PRO A 542 -0.19 2.11 9.33
CA PRO A 542 -1.50 1.59 9.01
C PRO A 542 -1.92 0.28 9.67
N ILE A 543 -3.23 0.07 9.69
CA ILE A 543 -3.91 -0.96 10.49
C ILE A 543 -5.04 -1.58 9.66
N LEU A 544 -5.14 -2.91 9.67
CA LEU A 544 -6.00 -3.75 8.84
C LEU A 544 -7.53 -3.43 8.88
N HIS A 545 -8.03 -2.38 8.21
CA HIS A 545 -9.47 -2.04 8.13
C HIS A 545 -10.25 -3.04 7.26
N ILE A 546 -11.54 -3.18 7.53
CA ILE A 546 -12.49 -4.03 6.80
C ILE A 546 -13.42 -3.14 5.93
N SER A 547 -13.33 -3.21 4.59
CA SER A 547 -14.14 -2.35 3.68
C SER A 547 -15.52 -2.87 3.37
N ALA A 548 -15.69 -4.19 3.42
CA ALA A 548 -16.99 -4.81 3.35
C ALA A 548 -17.04 -5.93 4.39
N GLN A 549 -17.96 -5.81 5.36
CA GLN A 549 -18.24 -6.87 6.32
C GLN A 549 -19.62 -7.47 6.04
N THR A 550 -19.65 -8.76 5.73
CA THR A 550 -20.89 -9.53 5.55
C THR A 550 -20.97 -10.64 6.59
N CYS A 551 -22.13 -11.31 6.68
CA CYS A 551 -22.28 -12.48 7.56
C CYS A 551 -21.40 -13.68 7.16
N LYS A 552 -20.71 -13.66 6.02
CA LYS A 552 -19.84 -14.75 5.52
C LYS A 552 -18.39 -14.34 5.29
N LYS A 553 -18.14 -13.20 4.63
CA LYS A 553 -16.82 -12.68 4.24
C LYS A 553 -16.56 -11.27 4.80
N GLN A 554 -15.32 -11.02 5.22
CA GLN A 554 -14.74 -9.69 5.34
C GLN A 554 -13.85 -9.45 4.11
N THR A 555 -13.89 -8.25 3.53
CA THR A 555 -12.84 -7.74 2.65
C THR A 555 -11.99 -6.80 3.48
N THR A 556 -10.70 -7.07 3.59
CA THR A 556 -9.70 -6.17 4.17
C THR A 556 -8.98 -5.48 3.02
N GLU A 557 -8.78 -4.18 3.18
CA GLU A 557 -8.07 -3.34 2.22
C GLU A 557 -7.66 -2.05 2.91
N TRP A 558 -6.92 -1.26 2.18
CA TRP A 558 -5.76 -0.61 2.71
C TRP A 558 -6.16 0.65 3.60
N LEU A 559 -5.61 0.99 4.82
CA LEU A 559 -5.88 2.11 5.79
C LEU A 559 -4.76 2.64 6.80
N PRO A 560 -4.04 3.79 6.62
CA PRO A 560 -3.28 4.41 7.73
C PRO A 560 -4.02 4.93 8.98
N VAL A 561 -3.27 5.19 10.05
CA VAL A 561 -3.78 5.74 11.34
C VAL A 561 -4.27 7.18 11.19
N ALA A 562 -3.64 8.03 10.39
CA ALA A 562 -4.22 9.32 9.98
C ALA A 562 -5.17 9.20 8.77
N GLU A 563 -5.45 8.00 8.28
CA GLU A 563 -6.64 7.77 7.44
C GLU A 563 -7.84 7.54 8.33
N LEU A 564 -7.72 6.53 9.21
CA LEU A 564 -8.78 5.93 9.99
C LEU A 564 -9.67 6.99 10.66
N GLN A 565 -10.93 7.03 10.25
CA GLN A 565 -11.91 7.99 10.76
C GLN A 565 -12.78 7.32 11.83
N PRO A 566 -13.30 8.08 12.81
CA PRO A 566 -14.29 7.56 13.74
C PRO A 566 -15.47 6.91 13.00
N GLY A 567 -15.72 5.62 13.29
CA GLY A 567 -16.65 4.74 12.57
C GLY A 567 -16.00 3.66 11.69
N ASP A 568 -14.73 3.80 11.31
CA ASP A 568 -14.00 2.80 10.49
C ASP A 568 -13.80 1.47 11.25
N MET A 569 -13.95 0.33 10.57
CA MET A 569 -13.92 -1.02 11.16
C MET A 569 -12.54 -1.70 11.09
N ILE A 570 -11.62 -1.41 12.00
CA ILE A 570 -10.33 -2.12 12.05
C ILE A 570 -10.46 -3.58 12.50
N ARG A 571 -9.64 -4.47 11.94
CA ARG A 571 -9.56 -5.88 12.29
C ARG A 571 -8.61 -6.08 13.48
N LEU A 572 -9.13 -6.77 14.48
CA LEU A 572 -8.38 -7.26 15.63
C LEU A 572 -7.83 -8.68 15.34
N HIS A 573 -6.83 -9.09 16.10
CA HIS A 573 -6.33 -10.45 16.05
C HIS A 573 -7.25 -11.49 16.70
N ASN A 574 -7.38 -12.63 16.02
CA ASN A 574 -8.15 -13.78 16.51
C ASN A 574 -7.26 -14.81 17.21
N GLN A 575 -6.93 -14.57 18.49
CA GLN A 575 -6.06 -15.43 19.29
C GLN A 575 -6.78 -16.66 19.92
N ARG A 576 -7.93 -17.12 19.38
CA ARG A 576 -8.73 -18.20 20.00
C ARG A 576 -8.02 -19.55 20.15
N THR A 577 -7.00 -19.82 19.35
CA THR A 577 -6.15 -21.02 19.45
C THR A 577 -4.89 -20.83 20.29
N ALA A 578 -4.60 -19.61 20.76
CA ALA A 578 -3.35 -19.30 21.44
C ALA A 578 -3.32 -19.86 22.88
N VAL A 579 -2.22 -20.55 23.20
CA VAL A 579 -1.84 -21.03 24.54
C VAL A 579 -0.33 -20.83 24.65
N TRP A 580 0.12 -20.21 25.74
CA TRP A 580 1.54 -19.98 26.02
C TRP A 580 1.87 -20.33 27.47
N ALA A 581 3.09 -20.84 27.66
CA ALA A 581 3.68 -21.13 28.96
C ALA A 581 4.38 -19.89 29.55
N GLY A 582 4.77 -19.97 30.82
CA GLY A 582 5.47 -18.93 31.56
C GLY A 582 6.06 -19.51 32.84
N ASN A 583 7.06 -18.84 33.41
CA ASN A 583 7.71 -19.25 34.66
C ASN A 583 7.08 -18.50 35.83
N ASP A 584 5.87 -18.91 36.21
CA ASP A 584 5.03 -18.25 37.22
C ASP A 584 4.39 -19.27 38.18
N GLU A 585 3.79 -18.79 39.28
CA GLU A 585 3.17 -19.62 40.32
C GLU A 585 1.77 -20.16 39.95
N GLY A 586 1.40 -20.10 38.65
CA GLY A 586 0.24 -20.74 38.06
C GLY A 586 -1.12 -20.15 38.45
N ALA A 587 -2.17 -20.70 37.81
CA ALA A 587 -3.55 -20.22 37.93
C ALA A 587 -4.08 -20.14 39.38
N ALA A 588 -3.62 -21.03 40.27
CA ALA A 588 -4.05 -21.06 41.66
C ALA A 588 -3.53 -19.86 42.46
N THR A 589 -2.23 -19.57 42.37
CA THR A 589 -1.64 -18.39 43.02
C THR A 589 -2.11 -17.10 42.37
N ALA A 590 -2.24 -17.10 41.04
CA ALA A 590 -2.77 -15.98 40.27
C ALA A 590 -4.19 -15.58 40.71
N TRP A 591 -5.05 -16.55 41.02
CA TRP A 591 -6.41 -16.31 41.54
C TRP A 591 -6.42 -15.52 42.86
N LEU A 592 -5.49 -15.82 43.78
CA LEU A 592 -5.31 -15.04 45.02
C LEU A 592 -4.87 -13.60 44.73
N LEU A 593 -4.04 -13.38 43.70
CA LEU A 593 -3.60 -12.05 43.29
C LEU A 593 -4.71 -11.27 42.57
N GLY A 594 -5.57 -11.94 41.80
CA GLY A 594 -6.79 -11.34 41.23
C GLY A 594 -7.76 -10.87 42.31
N LEU A 595 -8.00 -11.71 43.33
CA LEU A 595 -8.78 -11.35 44.52
C LEU A 595 -8.14 -10.21 45.33
N LEU A 596 -6.80 -10.17 45.42
CA LEU A 596 -6.07 -9.07 46.04
C LEU A 596 -6.27 -7.77 45.27
N VAL A 597 -6.22 -7.80 43.94
CA VAL A 597 -6.37 -6.61 43.07
C VAL A 597 -7.81 -6.09 43.04
N GLY A 598 -8.83 -6.95 43.09
CA GLY A 598 -10.22 -6.52 43.30
C GLY A 598 -10.49 -6.07 44.74
N ASP A 599 -10.75 -7.01 45.63
CA ASP A 599 -11.33 -6.79 46.96
C ASP A 599 -10.31 -6.68 48.12
N GLY A 600 -9.07 -7.13 47.92
CA GLY A 600 -8.02 -7.14 48.95
C GLY A 600 -7.35 -5.80 49.24
N THR A 601 -6.45 -5.79 50.23
CA THR A 601 -5.71 -4.60 50.67
C THR A 601 -4.30 -4.94 51.19
N PHE A 602 -3.45 -3.93 51.42
CA PHE A 602 -2.12 -4.09 52.01
C PHE A 602 -2.02 -3.35 53.35
N VAL A 603 -1.30 -3.93 54.30
CA VAL A 603 -1.02 -3.33 55.61
C VAL A 603 0.49 -3.29 55.86
N ARG A 604 1.02 -2.09 56.12
CA ARG A 604 2.38 -1.87 56.62
C ARG A 604 2.41 -1.84 58.14
N HIS A 605 3.53 -2.25 58.73
CA HIS A 605 3.78 -2.17 60.16
C HIS A 605 5.19 -1.65 60.42
N GLU A 606 5.35 -0.76 61.41
CA GLU A 606 6.66 -0.17 61.76
C GLU A 606 7.61 -1.17 62.43
N SER A 607 7.08 -2.25 63.01
CA SER A 607 7.81 -3.23 63.81
C SER A 607 7.51 -4.70 63.45
N LYS A 608 6.85 -4.95 62.31
CA LYS A 608 6.48 -6.30 61.83
C LYS A 608 6.53 -6.34 60.30
N SER A 609 6.62 -7.54 59.71
CA SER A 609 6.53 -7.72 58.27
C SER A 609 5.18 -7.25 57.70
N ASN A 610 5.21 -6.64 56.51
CA ASN A 610 4.02 -6.22 55.75
C ASN A 610 3.13 -7.41 55.39
N GLN A 611 1.83 -7.16 55.22
CA GLN A 611 0.84 -8.19 54.89
C GLN A 611 -0.12 -7.77 53.78
N ALA A 612 -0.38 -8.68 52.86
CA ALA A 612 -1.52 -8.60 51.95
C ALA A 612 -2.72 -9.28 52.61
N ILE A 613 -3.88 -8.63 52.60
CA ILE A 613 -5.10 -9.11 53.26
C ILE A 613 -6.19 -9.25 52.20
N LEU A 614 -6.59 -10.50 51.93
CA LEU A 614 -7.81 -10.79 51.16
C LEU A 614 -9.03 -10.59 52.06
N ARG A 615 -10.14 -10.14 51.48
CA ARG A 615 -11.43 -9.98 52.16
C ARG A 615 -12.56 -10.54 51.30
N PHE A 616 -13.59 -11.05 51.96
CA PHE A 616 -14.71 -11.72 51.31
C PHE A 616 -16.02 -11.34 52.00
N TRP A 617 -16.99 -10.88 51.20
CA TRP A 617 -18.30 -10.41 51.65
C TRP A 617 -19.44 -11.28 51.09
N GLY A 618 -20.65 -11.13 51.65
CA GLY A 618 -21.85 -11.85 51.20
C GLY A 618 -21.91 -13.32 51.62
N GLU A 619 -22.89 -14.05 51.10
CA GLU A 619 -23.27 -15.40 51.55
C GLU A 619 -22.16 -16.43 51.30
N ASN A 620 -21.48 -16.36 50.15
CA ASN A 620 -20.37 -17.25 49.80
C ASN A 620 -19.04 -16.89 50.50
N SER A 621 -18.97 -15.80 51.28
CA SER A 621 -17.72 -15.29 51.87
C SER A 621 -16.91 -16.33 52.65
N ARG A 622 -17.60 -17.21 53.40
CA ARG A 622 -16.97 -18.28 54.16
C ARG A 622 -16.32 -19.32 53.23
N LEU A 623 -17.06 -19.79 52.23
CA LEU A 623 -16.54 -20.76 51.26
C LEU A 623 -15.35 -20.17 50.48
N MET A 624 -15.46 -18.91 50.05
CA MET A 624 -14.40 -18.22 49.31
C MET A 624 -13.13 -18.01 50.17
N VAL A 625 -13.25 -17.69 51.47
CA VAL A 625 -12.06 -17.61 52.35
C VAL A 625 -11.46 -18.98 52.67
N GLU A 626 -12.28 -20.03 52.82
CA GLU A 626 -11.82 -21.40 53.03
C GLU A 626 -11.08 -21.93 51.78
N MET A 627 -11.59 -21.66 50.58
CA MET A 627 -10.90 -21.92 49.31
C MET A 627 -9.61 -21.10 49.18
N ALA A 628 -9.63 -19.80 49.49
CA ALA A 628 -8.45 -18.95 49.45
C ALA A 628 -7.38 -19.38 50.46
N HIS A 629 -7.77 -19.87 51.65
CA HIS A 629 -6.86 -20.43 52.64
C HIS A 629 -6.23 -21.74 52.18
N GLY A 630 -7.01 -22.67 51.60
CA GLY A 630 -6.48 -23.90 51.03
C GLY A 630 -5.50 -23.66 49.88
N VAL A 631 -5.85 -22.76 48.94
CA VAL A 631 -4.96 -22.39 47.83
C VAL A 631 -3.70 -21.68 48.34
N LEU A 632 -3.84 -20.76 49.30
CA LEU A 632 -2.71 -20.03 49.88
C LEU A 632 -1.73 -20.97 50.60
N THR A 633 -2.22 -21.82 51.49
CA THR A 633 -1.38 -22.73 52.28
C THR A 633 -0.73 -23.84 51.45
N ALA A 634 -1.31 -24.21 50.30
CA ALA A 634 -0.74 -25.18 49.38
C ALA A 634 0.33 -24.59 48.44
N ASN A 635 0.25 -23.31 48.07
CA ASN A 635 1.09 -22.71 47.02
C ASN A 635 2.02 -21.58 47.51
N VAL A 636 1.84 -21.06 48.72
CA VAL A 636 2.54 -19.87 49.22
C VAL A 636 3.17 -20.16 50.59
N PRO A 637 4.42 -19.74 50.86
CA PRO A 637 5.02 -19.87 52.20
C PRO A 637 4.22 -19.14 53.28
N THR A 638 3.51 -19.90 54.12
CA THR A 638 2.69 -19.41 55.23
C THR A 638 3.17 -19.95 56.57
N ARG A 639 2.88 -19.21 57.65
CA ARG A 639 3.05 -19.72 59.02
C ARG A 639 2.02 -20.81 59.28
N SER A 640 2.38 -21.87 60.00
CA SER A 640 1.51 -23.02 60.29
C SER A 640 0.30 -22.70 61.17
N ASP A 641 0.30 -21.53 61.83
CA ASP A 641 -0.81 -21.00 62.64
C ASP A 641 -1.75 -20.06 61.85
N LEU A 642 -1.53 -19.88 60.54
CA LEU A 642 -2.38 -18.99 59.74
C LEU A 642 -3.80 -19.52 59.62
N GLN A 643 -4.78 -18.71 60.04
CA GLN A 643 -6.21 -19.00 59.99
C GLN A 643 -7.01 -17.80 59.43
N PRO A 644 -8.13 -18.03 58.74
CA PRO A 644 -9.09 -16.97 58.42
C PRO A 644 -9.67 -16.31 59.68
N LEU A 645 -9.93 -15.00 59.61
CA LEU A 645 -10.51 -14.22 60.70
C LEU A 645 -11.83 -13.58 60.25
N TYR A 646 -12.89 -13.73 61.05
CA TYR A 646 -14.19 -13.09 60.78
C TYR A 646 -14.33 -11.76 61.51
N HIS A 647 -14.54 -10.67 60.77
CA HIS A 647 -14.68 -9.33 61.31
C HIS A 647 -16.16 -9.03 61.64
N GLN A 648 -16.64 -9.52 62.79
CA GLN A 648 -18.05 -9.44 63.22
C GLN A 648 -18.76 -8.10 62.91
N THR A 649 -18.16 -6.95 63.27
CA THR A 649 -18.75 -5.61 63.07
C THR A 649 -19.00 -5.23 61.60
N ASN A 650 -18.16 -5.72 60.68
CA ASN A 650 -18.18 -5.37 59.26
C ASN A 650 -18.61 -6.55 58.36
N GLN A 651 -19.00 -7.67 58.98
CA GLN A 651 -19.57 -8.86 58.34
C GLN A 651 -18.79 -9.43 57.13
N TYR A 652 -17.46 -9.41 57.22
CA TYR A 652 -16.58 -10.04 56.22
C TYR A 652 -15.61 -11.04 56.84
N TRP A 653 -15.20 -12.03 56.05
CA TRP A 653 -14.03 -12.86 56.34
C TRP A 653 -12.78 -12.21 55.76
N GLN A 654 -11.65 -12.33 56.45
CA GLN A 654 -10.35 -11.87 55.95
C GLN A 654 -9.23 -12.88 56.18
N LEU A 655 -8.23 -12.85 55.30
CA LEU A 655 -7.05 -13.71 55.34
C LEU A 655 -5.80 -12.87 55.06
N GLY A 656 -4.99 -12.62 56.10
CA GLY A 656 -3.78 -11.81 56.04
C GLY A 656 -2.51 -12.65 55.96
N SER A 657 -1.65 -12.39 54.98
CA SER A 657 -0.43 -13.19 54.75
C SER A 657 0.78 -12.34 54.35
N THR A 658 1.89 -12.56 55.06
CA THR A 658 3.23 -12.07 54.71
C THR A 658 3.77 -12.77 53.46
N GLY A 659 3.43 -14.04 53.26
CA GLY A 659 3.79 -14.80 52.06
C GLY A 659 3.11 -14.25 50.82
N LEU A 660 1.79 -13.99 50.89
CA LEU A 660 1.06 -13.37 49.77
C LEU A 660 1.56 -11.96 49.49
N ASN A 661 1.94 -11.19 50.53
CA ASN A 661 2.61 -9.90 50.37
C ASN A 661 3.89 -10.03 49.54
N ALA A 662 4.76 -10.98 49.88
CA ALA A 662 6.03 -11.20 49.17
C ALA A 662 5.84 -11.70 47.73
N ILE A 663 4.78 -12.46 47.41
CA ILE A 663 4.46 -12.79 46.00
C ILE A 663 3.89 -11.57 45.28
N ALA A 664 2.97 -10.83 45.89
CA ALA A 664 2.39 -9.63 45.31
C ALA A 664 3.46 -8.57 44.98
N GLU A 665 4.43 -8.39 45.89
CA GLU A 665 5.60 -7.51 45.69
C GLU A 665 6.51 -7.97 44.52
N ARG A 666 6.65 -9.29 44.24
CA ARG A 666 7.35 -9.77 43.03
C ARG A 666 6.66 -9.33 41.74
N TYR A 667 5.33 -9.22 41.74
CA TYR A 667 4.54 -8.74 40.62
C TYR A 667 4.35 -7.20 40.64
N GLY A 668 5.08 -6.47 41.48
CA GLY A 668 5.00 -5.01 41.58
C GLY A 668 3.75 -4.47 42.27
N LEU A 669 2.88 -5.35 42.80
CA LEU A 669 1.70 -4.94 43.58
C LEU A 669 2.14 -4.47 44.96
N SER A 670 1.67 -3.29 45.37
CA SER A 670 2.06 -2.68 46.65
C SER A 670 1.00 -1.71 47.18
N PRO A 671 1.11 -1.19 48.42
CA PRO A 671 0.25 -0.10 48.89
C PRO A 671 0.30 1.09 47.93
N GLY A 672 -0.86 1.46 47.36
CA GLY A 672 -0.98 2.51 46.34
C GLY A 672 -0.88 2.02 44.90
N ASN A 673 -0.17 0.93 44.62
CA ASN A 673 -0.10 0.30 43.30
C ASN A 673 -0.85 -1.04 43.28
N LYS A 674 -2.18 -0.98 43.15
CA LYS A 674 -3.06 -2.16 43.18
C LYS A 674 -3.81 -2.29 41.85
N THR A 675 -3.06 -2.55 40.78
CA THR A 675 -3.53 -2.66 39.39
C THR A 675 -2.82 -3.82 38.68
N ILE A 676 -3.22 -4.14 37.44
CA ILE A 676 -2.48 -5.07 36.60
C ILE A 676 -1.18 -4.39 36.16
N THR A 677 -0.04 -5.03 36.43
CA THR A 677 1.30 -4.55 36.08
C THR A 677 1.83 -5.25 34.82
N PRO A 678 2.86 -4.71 34.15
CA PRO A 678 3.52 -5.41 33.04
C PRO A 678 4.02 -6.81 33.42
N ALA A 679 4.54 -6.97 34.64
CA ALA A 679 4.93 -8.27 35.19
C ALA A 679 3.77 -9.28 35.29
N ILE A 680 2.52 -8.82 35.42
CA ILE A 680 1.31 -9.67 35.35
C ILE A 680 0.92 -9.94 33.88
N GLU A 681 0.98 -8.93 33.00
CA GLU A 681 0.68 -9.12 31.56
C GLU A 681 1.69 -10.03 30.84
N GLN A 682 2.92 -10.21 31.33
CA GLN A 682 3.91 -11.13 30.76
C GLN A 682 3.71 -12.62 31.13
N THR A 683 2.86 -12.92 32.12
CA THR A 683 2.68 -14.29 32.68
C THR A 683 2.02 -15.27 31.72
N SER A 684 2.01 -16.56 32.07
CA SER A 684 1.41 -17.64 31.29
C SER A 684 -0.09 -17.48 31.05
N SER A 685 -0.60 -18.15 30.02
CA SER A 685 -2.04 -18.27 29.79
C SER A 685 -2.79 -18.95 30.95
N ALA A 686 -2.10 -19.76 31.77
CA ALA A 686 -2.65 -20.33 33.00
C ALA A 686 -2.77 -19.27 34.11
N PHE A 687 -1.73 -18.49 34.37
CA PHE A 687 -1.78 -17.37 35.33
C PHE A 687 -2.86 -16.37 34.94
N TYR A 688 -2.95 -15.99 33.66
CA TYR A 688 -4.01 -15.15 33.10
C TYR A 688 -5.41 -15.65 33.49
N THR A 689 -5.72 -16.93 33.23
CA THR A 689 -7.06 -17.46 33.52
C THR A 689 -7.36 -17.49 35.03
N GLY A 690 -6.36 -17.75 35.87
CA GLY A 690 -6.48 -17.68 37.33
C GLY A 690 -6.70 -16.25 37.84
N PHE A 691 -5.84 -15.31 37.44
CA PHE A 691 -5.91 -13.91 37.84
C PHE A 691 -7.23 -13.26 37.42
N LEU A 692 -7.62 -13.44 36.15
CA LEU A 692 -8.90 -12.96 35.66
C LEU A 692 -10.07 -13.60 36.41
N ARG A 693 -10.05 -14.92 36.66
CA ARG A 693 -11.08 -15.58 37.48
C ARG A 693 -11.19 -14.92 38.87
N GLY A 694 -10.06 -14.60 39.52
CA GLY A 694 -10.05 -13.97 40.85
C GLY A 694 -10.61 -12.55 40.84
N LEU A 695 -10.25 -11.75 39.83
CA LEU A 695 -10.76 -10.40 39.65
C LEU A 695 -12.26 -10.37 39.29
N PHE A 696 -12.74 -11.32 38.48
CA PHE A 696 -14.16 -11.50 38.18
C PHE A 696 -14.93 -12.14 39.37
N ASP A 697 -14.28 -12.96 40.21
CA ASP A 697 -14.85 -13.49 41.45
C ASP A 697 -15.08 -12.42 42.52
N ALA A 698 -14.25 -11.36 42.55
CA ALA A 698 -14.54 -10.13 43.30
C ALA A 698 -15.58 -9.26 42.55
N ASP A 699 -15.12 -8.47 41.57
CA ASP A 699 -15.87 -7.35 40.98
C ASP A 699 -16.75 -7.73 39.77
N GLY A 700 -16.63 -8.96 39.28
CA GLY A 700 -17.33 -9.45 38.10
C GLY A 700 -18.79 -9.85 38.36
N THR A 701 -19.67 -9.63 37.40
CA THR A 701 -21.10 -9.97 37.50
C THR A 701 -21.66 -10.60 36.20
N VAL A 702 -22.65 -11.47 36.35
CA VAL A 702 -23.42 -12.03 35.23
C VAL A 702 -24.79 -11.35 35.14
N THR A 703 -25.13 -10.84 33.96
CA THR A 703 -26.30 -9.97 33.71
C THR A 703 -27.02 -10.34 32.41
N GLY A 704 -28.19 -9.74 32.17
CA GLY A 704 -28.93 -9.86 30.91
C GLY A 704 -29.96 -11.00 30.85
N SER A 705 -30.66 -11.08 29.72
CA SER A 705 -31.74 -12.03 29.40
C SER A 705 -31.70 -12.40 27.91
N GLN A 706 -32.43 -13.45 27.49
CA GLN A 706 -32.46 -13.86 26.08
C GLN A 706 -32.93 -12.74 25.13
N GLU A 707 -33.84 -11.86 25.57
CA GLU A 707 -34.33 -10.72 24.78
C GLU A 707 -33.35 -9.54 24.71
N LYS A 708 -32.50 -9.35 25.73
CA LYS A 708 -31.60 -8.19 25.87
C LYS A 708 -30.12 -8.54 25.73
N GLY A 709 -29.83 -9.77 25.31
CA GLY A 709 -28.50 -10.38 25.38
C GLY A 709 -28.10 -10.79 26.80
N VAL A 710 -27.31 -11.86 26.90
CA VAL A 710 -26.58 -12.22 28.12
C VAL A 710 -25.20 -11.55 28.08
N SER A 711 -24.69 -11.14 29.24
CA SER A 711 -23.32 -10.59 29.33
C SER A 711 -22.66 -10.84 30.68
N VAL A 712 -21.36 -11.13 30.65
CA VAL A 712 -20.47 -11.04 31.81
C VAL A 712 -19.89 -9.63 31.84
N ARG A 713 -19.79 -9.02 33.02
CA ARG A 713 -19.35 -7.62 33.20
C ARG A 713 -18.35 -7.47 34.34
N LEU A 714 -17.45 -6.50 34.24
CA LEU A 714 -16.52 -6.08 35.28
C LEU A 714 -16.62 -4.57 35.45
N SER A 715 -16.95 -4.07 36.65
CA SER A 715 -17.06 -2.64 36.95
C SER A 715 -15.85 -2.17 37.75
N GLN A 716 -15.21 -1.07 37.36
CA GLN A 716 -14.02 -0.53 38.02
C GLN A 716 -13.97 1.00 37.99
N SER A 717 -13.27 1.62 38.94
CA SER A 717 -12.87 3.04 38.84
C SER A 717 -11.61 3.22 37.99
N ASN A 718 -10.70 2.25 37.98
CA ASN A 718 -9.48 2.30 37.18
C ASN A 718 -9.76 1.81 35.75
N LEU A 719 -9.64 2.74 34.78
CA LEU A 719 -9.81 2.45 33.34
C LEU A 719 -8.62 1.68 32.76
N GLU A 720 -7.38 1.98 33.17
CA GLU A 720 -6.15 1.32 32.72
C GLU A 720 -6.19 -0.17 33.08
N LEU A 721 -6.69 -0.48 34.27
CA LEU A 721 -6.93 -1.86 34.74
C LEU A 721 -7.93 -2.59 33.83
N LEU A 722 -9.03 -1.94 33.41
CA LEU A 722 -9.96 -2.55 32.45
C LEU A 722 -9.34 -2.73 31.06
N GLN A 723 -8.50 -1.80 30.60
CA GLN A 723 -7.79 -1.92 29.33
C GLN A 723 -6.77 -3.06 29.36
N ALA A 724 -6.07 -3.26 30.48
CA ALA A 724 -5.25 -4.44 30.70
C ALA A 724 -6.09 -5.73 30.69
N VAL A 725 -7.23 -5.78 31.40
CA VAL A 725 -8.17 -6.93 31.32
C VAL A 725 -8.64 -7.18 29.89
N GLN A 726 -8.95 -6.13 29.12
CA GLN A 726 -9.39 -6.26 27.73
C GLN A 726 -8.29 -6.86 26.83
N ARG A 727 -7.05 -6.37 26.94
CA ARG A 727 -5.89 -7.00 26.27
C ARG A 727 -5.73 -8.46 26.68
N MET A 728 -5.80 -8.75 27.98
CA MET A 728 -5.67 -10.11 28.51
C MET A 728 -6.77 -11.06 27.99
N LEU A 729 -8.01 -10.58 27.84
CA LEU A 729 -9.12 -11.32 27.27
C LEU A 729 -8.96 -11.54 25.76
N LEU A 730 -8.57 -10.51 25.00
CA LEU A 730 -8.39 -10.60 23.55
C LEU A 730 -7.30 -11.61 23.18
N ARG A 731 -6.19 -11.64 23.93
CA ARG A 731 -5.10 -12.63 23.82
C ARG A 731 -5.54 -14.08 24.13
N LEU A 732 -6.63 -14.25 24.88
CA LEU A 732 -7.29 -15.54 25.10
C LEU A 732 -8.40 -15.84 24.05
N GLY A 733 -8.56 -14.97 23.04
CA GLY A 733 -9.57 -15.07 21.99
C GLY A 733 -10.98 -14.63 22.39
N ILE A 734 -11.09 -13.86 23.48
CA ILE A 734 -12.34 -13.36 24.06
C ILE A 734 -12.40 -11.85 23.77
N ASN A 735 -13.09 -11.44 22.70
CA ASN A 735 -13.32 -10.01 22.47
C ASN A 735 -14.28 -9.44 23.54
N SER A 736 -14.08 -8.18 23.91
CA SER A 736 -14.85 -7.49 24.95
C SER A 736 -14.87 -5.98 24.73
N THR A 737 -15.84 -5.30 25.34
CA THR A 737 -16.13 -3.86 25.17
C THR A 737 -16.06 -3.12 26.50
N ILE A 738 -15.30 -2.01 26.59
CA ILE A 738 -15.25 -1.12 27.76
C ILE A 738 -16.17 0.09 27.55
N TYR A 739 -17.28 0.12 28.28
CA TYR A 739 -18.10 1.33 28.38
C TYR A 739 -17.54 2.26 29.47
N GLN A 740 -16.92 3.37 29.06
CA GLN A 740 -16.42 4.39 29.97
C GLN A 740 -17.56 5.17 30.65
N ASN A 741 -17.30 5.74 31.83
CA ASN A 741 -18.20 6.69 32.54
C ASN A 741 -19.66 6.23 32.76
N ARG A 742 -19.90 4.91 32.87
CA ARG A 742 -21.22 4.30 33.11
C ARG A 742 -21.87 4.72 34.42
N ARG A 743 -21.10 5.29 35.36
CA ARG A 743 -21.59 6.16 36.45
C ARG A 743 -20.58 7.30 36.65
N GLU A 744 -21.00 8.55 36.45
CA GLU A 744 -20.13 9.73 36.54
C GLU A 744 -19.59 9.99 37.95
N ALA A 745 -18.43 10.67 38.05
CA ALA A 745 -17.83 11.04 39.33
C ALA A 745 -18.72 12.02 40.12
N GLY A 746 -18.74 11.91 41.44
CA GLY A 746 -19.58 12.76 42.29
C GLY A 746 -19.70 12.29 43.73
N TYR A 747 -20.29 13.12 44.59
CA TYR A 747 -20.67 12.72 45.94
C TYR A 747 -21.79 11.67 45.89
N ARG A 748 -21.64 10.59 46.66
CA ARG A 748 -22.66 9.57 46.85
C ARG A 748 -22.73 9.18 48.32
N LEU A 749 -23.93 8.90 48.81
CA LEU A 749 -24.14 8.29 50.12
C LEU A 749 -23.64 6.84 50.08
N LEU A 750 -22.53 6.56 50.75
CA LEU A 750 -21.94 5.22 50.92
C LEU A 750 -21.93 4.84 52.40
N PRO A 751 -21.86 3.53 52.74
CA PRO A 751 -21.72 3.07 54.11
C PRO A 751 -20.46 3.65 54.79
N ASP A 752 -20.63 4.20 55.99
CA ASP A 752 -19.57 4.95 56.71
C ASP A 752 -18.59 4.07 57.51
N GLY A 753 -18.73 2.74 57.42
CA GLY A 753 -17.98 1.77 58.23
C GLY A 753 -18.42 1.67 59.70
N LYS A 754 -19.54 2.30 60.07
CA LYS A 754 -20.12 2.29 61.43
C LYS A 754 -21.62 1.96 61.44
N GLY A 755 -22.19 1.62 60.29
CA GLY A 755 -23.62 1.31 60.10
C GLY A 755 -24.48 2.49 59.68
N GLY A 756 -23.89 3.67 59.46
CA GLY A 756 -24.54 4.83 58.87
C GLY A 756 -24.27 4.95 57.36
N LEU A 757 -24.87 5.96 56.75
CA LEU A 757 -24.49 6.45 55.42
C LEU A 757 -23.84 7.82 55.55
N ARG A 758 -22.78 8.06 54.78
CA ARG A 758 -22.09 9.35 54.69
C ARG A 758 -21.86 9.71 53.22
N GLU A 759 -21.87 10.99 52.89
CA GLU A 759 -21.42 11.44 51.58
C GLU A 759 -19.91 11.24 51.43
N HIS A 760 -19.55 10.40 50.46
CA HIS A 760 -18.18 10.18 50.02
C HIS A 760 -18.06 10.63 48.57
N TRP A 761 -16.95 11.33 48.24
CA TRP A 761 -16.62 11.60 46.85
C TRP A 761 -16.24 10.29 46.16
N THR A 762 -16.91 9.97 45.05
CA THR A 762 -16.66 8.77 44.26
C THR A 762 -16.12 9.14 42.88
N GLN A 763 -15.11 8.40 42.44
CA GLN A 763 -14.61 8.48 41.06
C GLN A 763 -15.65 7.96 40.06
N ALA A 764 -15.41 8.22 38.78
CA ALA A 764 -16.18 7.63 37.70
C ALA A 764 -16.11 6.09 37.75
N GLN A 765 -17.07 5.43 37.11
CA GLN A 765 -17.13 3.98 37.01
C GLN A 765 -17.23 3.57 35.54
N HIS A 766 -16.35 2.66 35.15
CA HIS A 766 -16.21 2.12 33.80
C HIS A 766 -16.65 0.63 33.85
N GLU A 767 -17.20 0.10 32.77
CA GLU A 767 -17.79 -1.25 32.72
C GLU A 767 -17.27 -2.02 31.50
N LEU A 768 -16.39 -3.00 31.72
CA LEU A 768 -15.99 -3.97 30.69
C LEU A 768 -17.06 -5.05 30.55
N VAL A 769 -17.38 -5.44 29.32
CA VAL A 769 -18.50 -6.33 28.98
C VAL A 769 -18.08 -7.38 27.95
N ILE A 770 -18.35 -8.64 28.26
CA ILE A 770 -18.17 -9.80 27.37
C ILE A 770 -19.55 -10.25 26.91
N SER A 771 -19.72 -10.47 25.60
CA SER A 771 -20.99 -10.83 24.95
C SER A 771 -20.75 -11.69 23.70
N ASN A 772 -21.79 -11.97 22.91
CA ASN A 772 -21.72 -12.80 21.69
C ASN A 772 -21.15 -14.21 21.98
N ASP A 773 -20.59 -14.90 20.98
CA ASP A 773 -19.98 -16.22 21.17
C ASP A 773 -18.73 -16.21 22.08
N ASN A 774 -18.15 -15.04 22.39
CA ASN A 774 -17.03 -14.90 23.34
C ASN A 774 -17.38 -15.37 24.77
N LEU A 775 -18.67 -15.44 25.13
CA LEU A 775 -19.12 -15.95 26.44
C LEU A 775 -18.74 -17.43 26.66
N GLN A 776 -18.69 -18.24 25.59
CA GLN A 776 -18.41 -19.67 25.71
C GLN A 776 -16.91 -19.93 25.96
N PRO A 777 -15.95 -19.33 25.22
CA PRO A 777 -14.53 -19.32 25.60
C PRO A 777 -14.28 -18.70 26.96
N PHE A 778 -15.02 -17.65 27.38
CA PHE A 778 -14.91 -17.13 28.74
C PHE A 778 -15.30 -18.18 29.79
N GLN A 779 -16.45 -18.87 29.64
CA GLN A 779 -16.87 -19.92 30.57
C GLN A 779 -15.87 -21.09 30.62
N GLN A 780 -15.29 -21.46 29.48
CA GLN A 780 -14.37 -22.60 29.34
C GLN A 780 -12.95 -22.31 29.84
N ARG A 781 -12.40 -21.12 29.55
CA ARG A 781 -11.03 -20.75 29.95
C ARG A 781 -10.98 -20.10 31.34
N ILE A 782 -11.91 -19.19 31.64
CA ILE A 782 -11.89 -18.36 32.85
C ILE A 782 -12.99 -18.80 33.81
N GLY A 783 -14.26 -18.47 33.53
CA GLY A 783 -15.39 -18.77 34.43
C GLY A 783 -15.32 -18.02 35.76
N PHE A 784 -15.91 -18.61 36.80
CA PHE A 784 -15.95 -18.10 38.17
C PHE A 784 -15.66 -19.25 39.15
N SER A 785 -15.03 -18.96 40.29
CA SER A 785 -14.97 -19.87 41.45
C SER A 785 -16.13 -19.65 42.41
N ASP A 786 -16.70 -18.44 42.45
CA ASP A 786 -17.94 -18.20 43.18
C ASP A 786 -19.08 -19.05 42.56
N PRO A 787 -19.69 -19.97 43.32
CA PRO A 787 -20.64 -20.94 42.76
C PRO A 787 -21.92 -20.28 42.25
N THR A 788 -22.32 -19.15 42.85
CA THR A 788 -23.52 -18.40 42.47
C THR A 788 -23.30 -17.65 41.15
N LYS A 789 -22.12 -17.05 40.94
CA LYS A 789 -21.71 -16.44 39.66
C LYS A 789 -21.54 -17.50 38.58
N ALA A 790 -20.91 -18.64 38.90
CA ALA A 790 -20.70 -19.75 37.98
C ALA A 790 -22.00 -20.36 37.46
N ALA A 791 -22.92 -20.75 38.36
CA ALA A 791 -24.22 -21.30 38.00
C ALA A 791 -25.04 -20.28 37.16
N LYS A 792 -25.08 -19.01 37.59
CA LYS A 792 -25.80 -17.93 36.88
C LYS A 792 -25.29 -17.67 35.46
N LEU A 793 -24.03 -18.01 35.14
CA LEU A 793 -23.52 -18.01 33.76
C LEU A 793 -23.98 -19.26 32.99
N ALA A 794 -23.81 -20.44 33.60
CA ALA A 794 -24.19 -21.72 32.99
C ALA A 794 -25.69 -21.77 32.63
N ASP A 795 -26.58 -21.40 33.55
CA ASP A 795 -28.03 -21.38 33.36
C ASP A 795 -28.44 -20.45 32.20
N LYS A 796 -27.78 -19.29 32.09
CA LYS A 796 -28.08 -18.30 31.04
C LYS A 796 -27.60 -18.75 29.67
N LEU A 797 -26.51 -19.50 29.59
CA LEU A 797 -26.00 -20.09 28.35
C LEU A 797 -26.83 -21.31 27.92
N ALA A 798 -27.21 -22.18 28.85
CA ALA A 798 -28.01 -23.38 28.57
C ALA A 798 -29.41 -23.09 27.95
N VAL A 799 -29.93 -21.88 28.13
CA VAL A 799 -31.24 -21.44 27.61
C VAL A 799 -31.18 -20.88 26.18
N TYR A 800 -30.00 -20.73 25.56
CA TYR A 800 -29.87 -20.26 24.18
C TYR A 800 -30.45 -21.27 23.17
N ARG A 801 -31.58 -20.92 22.52
CA ARG A 801 -32.23 -21.74 21.47
C ARG A 801 -31.58 -21.63 20.08
N ARG A 802 -30.58 -20.77 19.92
CA ARG A 802 -29.79 -20.56 18.70
C ARG A 802 -28.34 -20.34 19.12
N VAL A 803 -27.40 -20.72 18.26
CA VAL A 803 -25.98 -20.39 18.46
C VAL A 803 -25.83 -18.86 18.60
N PRO A 804 -25.06 -18.35 19.58
CA PRO A 804 -24.78 -16.92 19.71
C PRO A 804 -24.17 -16.33 18.43
N ASN A 805 -24.30 -15.02 18.25
CA ASN A 805 -23.69 -14.33 17.11
C ASN A 805 -22.17 -14.55 17.12
N ARG A 806 -21.63 -15.00 15.99
CA ARG A 806 -20.19 -15.25 15.82
C ARG A 806 -19.42 -13.93 15.75
N GLU A 807 -18.47 -13.77 16.68
CA GLU A 807 -17.47 -12.70 16.67
C GLU A 807 -16.71 -12.61 15.33
N ARG A 808 -16.39 -11.38 14.93
CA ARG A 808 -15.68 -11.05 13.69
C ARG A 808 -14.30 -10.47 13.92
N PHE A 809 -13.95 -10.16 15.17
CA PHE A 809 -12.69 -9.51 15.54
C PHE A 809 -12.54 -8.21 14.74
N ALA A 810 -13.57 -7.37 14.86
CA ALA A 810 -13.61 -6.02 14.33
C ALA A 810 -13.82 -5.04 15.48
N ALA A 811 -13.25 -3.85 15.35
CA ALA A 811 -13.40 -2.75 16.29
C ALA A 811 -13.63 -1.45 15.51
N HIS A 812 -14.52 -0.59 16.00
CA HIS A 812 -14.85 0.67 15.35
C HIS A 812 -13.97 1.77 15.92
N ILE A 813 -13.28 2.53 15.09
CA ILE A 813 -12.48 3.68 15.56
C ILE A 813 -13.41 4.68 16.27
N LYS A 814 -13.01 5.15 17.45
CA LYS A 814 -13.72 6.16 18.26
C LYS A 814 -12.97 7.50 18.21
N SER A 815 -11.66 7.44 18.42
CA SER A 815 -10.78 8.61 18.46
C SER A 815 -9.41 8.21 17.93
N ILE A 816 -8.73 9.11 17.22
CA ILE A 816 -7.29 8.99 16.94
C ILE A 816 -6.67 10.33 17.31
N ALA A 817 -5.91 10.35 18.40
CA ALA A 817 -5.44 11.56 19.05
C ALA A 817 -3.91 11.57 19.17
N LEU A 818 -3.27 12.62 18.65
CA LEU A 818 -1.84 12.88 18.85
C LEU A 818 -1.56 13.09 20.35
N VAL A 819 -0.83 12.16 20.99
CA VAL A 819 -0.57 12.15 22.44
C VAL A 819 0.82 12.64 22.83
N GLY A 820 1.81 12.55 21.94
CA GLY A 820 3.18 12.96 22.25
C GLY A 820 4.14 12.78 21.08
N HIS A 821 5.43 12.86 21.39
CA HIS A 821 6.53 12.25 20.65
C HIS A 821 7.22 11.33 21.67
N GLU A 822 7.65 10.13 21.28
CA GLU A 822 8.22 9.13 22.22
C GLU A 822 9.49 8.49 21.61
N ASP A 823 10.12 7.55 22.32
CA ASP A 823 11.19 6.68 21.79
C ASP A 823 10.63 5.39 21.20
N VAL A 824 11.17 4.95 20.07
CA VAL A 824 10.25 4.61 18.98
C VAL A 824 10.82 3.61 17.91
N TYR A 825 10.28 2.37 17.83
CA TYR A 825 10.77 1.18 17.07
C TYR A 825 9.73 0.44 16.18
N ASP A 826 10.10 0.07 14.93
CA ASP A 826 9.36 -0.76 13.92
C ASP A 826 9.52 -2.26 14.21
N CYS A 827 8.60 -3.14 13.84
CA CYS A 827 8.97 -4.53 13.46
C CYS A 827 8.16 -5.04 12.28
N THR A 828 8.82 -5.78 11.45
CA THR A 828 8.38 -6.30 10.15
C THR A 828 7.87 -7.74 10.47
N ILE A 829 6.81 -8.42 9.94
CA ILE A 829 6.45 -9.87 10.26
C ILE A 829 6.09 -10.89 9.08
N PRO A 830 6.84 -12.03 8.89
CA PRO A 830 7.31 -12.60 7.60
C PRO A 830 6.25 -13.32 6.79
N GLY A 831 6.25 -13.08 5.48
CA GLY A 831 5.38 -13.73 4.49
C GLY A 831 3.90 -13.37 4.62
N VAL A 832 3.38 -13.19 5.84
CA VAL A 832 2.01 -12.67 6.12
C VAL A 832 1.89 -11.18 5.90
N HIS A 833 3.03 -10.51 5.86
CA HIS A 833 3.19 -9.08 5.69
C HIS A 833 2.39 -8.30 6.78
N ALA A 834 2.54 -8.66 8.08
CA ALA A 834 1.84 -8.07 9.28
C ALA A 834 2.14 -8.63 10.71
N PHE A 835 2.01 -7.82 11.80
CA PHE A 835 2.09 -8.23 13.24
C PHE A 835 0.95 -7.74 14.18
N ASP A 836 0.96 -8.24 15.44
CA ASP A 836 0.03 -7.91 16.56
C ASP A 836 0.47 -6.68 17.38
N ALA A 837 -0.23 -5.55 17.21
CA ALA A 837 0.06 -4.28 17.91
C ALA A 837 -1.08 -3.95 18.89
N ASN A 838 -0.92 -4.24 20.19
CA ASN A 838 -1.99 -4.21 21.22
C ASN A 838 -3.26 -5.04 20.84
N GLY A 839 -3.16 -5.94 19.87
CA GLY A 839 -4.28 -6.69 19.28
C GLY A 839 -4.74 -6.24 17.88
N LEU A 840 -4.06 -5.27 17.25
CA LEU A 840 -4.32 -4.72 15.90
C LEU A 840 -3.24 -5.23 14.89
N TYR A 841 -3.34 -4.99 13.57
CA TYR A 841 -2.71 -5.83 12.49
C TYR A 841 -2.02 -5.02 11.35
N VAL A 842 -0.75 -5.33 10.93
CA VAL A 842 0.20 -4.33 10.30
C VAL A 842 1.05 -4.68 8.97
N HIS A 843 2.23 -4.07 8.61
CA HIS A 843 3.19 -4.31 7.42
C HIS A 843 4.58 -3.52 7.41
N ASN A 844 5.08 -2.80 6.32
CA ASN A 844 6.39 -2.06 6.00
C ASN A 844 6.50 -1.31 4.57
N CYS A 845 7.67 -0.84 3.96
CA CYS A 845 8.03 -0.52 2.47
C CYS A 845 9.53 0.06 2.12
N GLY A 846 10.14 0.30 0.88
CA GLY A 846 11.59 0.86 0.66
C GLY A 846 12.32 1.29 -0.73
N GLU A 847 13.52 2.02 -0.79
CA GLU A 847 14.62 2.12 -1.91
C GLU A 847 16.11 2.77 -1.75
N ILE A 848 16.56 3.96 -2.33
CA ILE A 848 17.96 4.34 -2.92
C ILE A 848 18.81 5.66 -2.48
N ILE A 849 19.94 6.14 -3.12
CA ILE A 849 20.92 7.28 -2.72
C ILE A 849 21.01 8.59 -3.62
N LEU A 850 20.79 9.81 -3.09
CA LEU A 850 21.01 11.15 -3.76
C LEU A 850 21.29 12.32 -2.76
N ARG A 851 21.86 13.48 -3.18
CA ARG A 851 21.95 14.73 -2.34
C ARG A 851 20.63 15.51 -2.29
N PRO A 852 20.38 16.34 -1.24
CA PRO A 852 19.26 17.27 -1.20
C PRO A 852 19.14 18.10 -2.48
N TYR A 853 17.94 18.16 -3.06
CA TYR A 853 17.63 18.88 -4.29
C TYR A 853 18.48 18.40 -5.48
N GLN A 854 18.39 17.11 -5.81
CA GLN A 854 19.18 16.51 -6.89
C GLN A 854 18.40 15.45 -7.67
N PHE A 855 18.75 15.29 -8.95
CA PHE A 855 18.23 14.24 -9.85
C PHE A 855 19.24 13.11 -10.07
N CYS A 856 18.75 11.89 -10.31
CA CYS A 856 19.57 10.80 -10.85
C CYS A 856 19.64 10.89 -12.38
N ASN A 857 20.79 10.52 -12.96
CA ASN A 857 21.07 10.63 -14.39
C ASN A 857 21.54 9.29 -14.93
N LEU A 858 20.59 8.46 -15.38
CA LEU A 858 20.84 7.04 -15.68
C LEU A 858 21.12 6.80 -17.16
N THR A 859 21.98 5.81 -17.42
CA THR A 859 22.29 5.24 -18.75
C THR A 859 22.71 3.78 -18.60
N SER A 860 22.22 2.87 -19.43
CA SER A 860 22.50 1.43 -19.28
C SER A 860 23.35 0.90 -20.44
N ALA A 861 24.50 0.31 -20.13
CA ALA A 861 25.25 -0.57 -21.03
C ALA A 861 24.62 -1.97 -20.97
N ILE A 862 24.32 -2.58 -22.13
CA ILE A 862 23.53 -3.83 -22.20
C ILE A 862 24.45 -5.03 -22.43
N ALA A 863 24.76 -5.75 -21.35
CA ALA A 863 25.52 -7.00 -21.40
C ALA A 863 24.66 -8.15 -21.96
N ARG A 864 25.31 -9.06 -22.70
CA ARG A 864 24.72 -10.24 -23.35
C ARG A 864 25.67 -11.43 -23.28
N ALA A 865 25.13 -12.64 -23.46
CA ALA A 865 25.87 -13.91 -23.37
C ALA A 865 27.13 -14.00 -24.24
N GLY A 866 27.14 -13.38 -25.42
CA GLY A 866 28.27 -13.39 -26.35
C GLY A 866 29.24 -12.22 -26.23
N ASP A 867 29.18 -11.42 -25.16
CA ASP A 867 30.09 -10.29 -24.96
C ASP A 867 31.46 -10.69 -24.39
N ASP A 868 32.51 -10.01 -24.87
CA ASP A 868 33.84 -10.02 -24.29
C ASP A 868 34.15 -8.69 -23.56
N TYR A 869 35.35 -8.54 -23.00
CA TYR A 869 35.75 -7.31 -22.32
C TYR A 869 35.75 -6.08 -23.26
N GLU A 870 36.12 -6.24 -24.53
CA GLU A 870 36.23 -5.14 -25.49
C GLU A 870 34.84 -4.65 -25.94
N SER A 871 33.88 -5.57 -26.13
CA SER A 871 32.49 -5.23 -26.45
C SER A 871 31.75 -4.63 -25.25
N LEU A 872 32.03 -5.10 -24.02
CA LEU A 872 31.55 -4.44 -22.80
C LEU A 872 32.16 -3.05 -22.62
N ARG A 873 33.45 -2.86 -22.95
CA ARG A 873 34.13 -1.57 -22.86
C ARG A 873 33.47 -0.52 -23.76
N ASP A 874 33.25 -0.81 -25.04
CA ASP A 874 32.60 0.12 -25.98
C ASP A 874 31.19 0.52 -25.50
N LYS A 875 30.41 -0.43 -24.95
CA LYS A 875 29.08 -0.15 -24.37
C LYS A 875 29.15 0.79 -23.17
N VAL A 876 30.09 0.56 -22.25
CA VAL A 876 30.28 1.37 -21.04
C VAL A 876 30.85 2.75 -21.37
N GLU A 877 31.76 2.84 -22.35
CA GLU A 877 32.24 4.10 -22.91
C GLU A 877 31.07 4.92 -23.48
N LEU A 878 30.26 4.33 -24.36
CA LEU A 878 29.09 5.01 -24.95
C LEU A 878 28.06 5.42 -23.88
N ALA A 879 27.82 4.59 -22.87
CA ALA A 879 26.93 4.94 -21.76
C ALA A 879 27.47 6.13 -20.96
N ALA A 880 28.77 6.14 -20.65
CA ALA A 880 29.42 7.27 -19.98
C ALA A 880 29.40 8.56 -20.83
N ILE A 881 29.58 8.48 -22.15
CA ILE A 881 29.45 9.64 -23.06
C ILE A 881 28.02 10.20 -23.00
N ILE A 882 27.01 9.34 -23.20
CA ILE A 882 25.60 9.74 -23.17
C ILE A 882 25.24 10.35 -21.81
N GLY A 883 25.65 9.72 -20.71
CA GLY A 883 25.41 10.21 -19.35
C GLY A 883 26.08 11.56 -19.09
N THR A 884 27.29 11.78 -19.62
CA THR A 884 28.01 13.06 -19.51
C THR A 884 27.27 14.16 -20.26
N ILE A 885 26.75 13.89 -21.46
CA ILE A 885 25.90 14.84 -22.19
C ILE A 885 24.57 15.09 -21.44
N GLN A 886 23.90 14.03 -20.96
CA GLN A 886 22.66 14.15 -20.18
C GLN A 886 22.85 15.03 -18.93
N SER A 887 24.02 14.99 -18.28
CA SER A 887 24.32 15.80 -17.08
C SER A 887 24.29 17.31 -17.32
N MET A 888 24.28 17.75 -18.59
CA MET A 888 24.16 19.16 -19.00
C MET A 888 22.72 19.67 -18.93
N ALA A 889 21.72 18.79 -18.78
CA ALA A 889 20.31 19.15 -18.74
C ALA A 889 19.92 19.70 -17.36
N THR A 890 20.22 20.98 -17.12
CA THR A 890 20.02 21.65 -15.82
C THR A 890 19.02 22.82 -15.84
N TYR A 891 18.23 22.96 -16.91
CA TYR A 891 17.14 23.93 -16.99
C TYR A 891 15.85 23.40 -16.34
N PHE A 892 15.62 23.83 -15.09
CA PHE A 892 14.52 23.39 -14.21
C PHE A 892 13.54 24.53 -13.86
N PRO A 893 12.78 25.07 -14.84
CA PRO A 893 11.85 26.16 -14.56
C PRO A 893 10.79 25.76 -13.53
N GLY A 894 10.66 26.58 -12.49
CA GLY A 894 9.72 26.39 -11.38
C GLY A 894 10.31 25.71 -10.13
N LEU A 895 11.56 25.25 -10.15
CA LEU A 895 12.29 24.79 -8.96
C LEU A 895 13.22 25.87 -8.40
N ARG A 896 13.60 25.76 -7.12
CA ARG A 896 14.69 26.52 -6.48
C ARG A 896 16.01 26.33 -7.21
N ARG A 897 16.87 27.34 -7.15
CA ARG A 897 18.16 27.38 -7.89
C ARG A 897 19.14 26.30 -7.42
N GLU A 898 18.96 25.85 -6.19
CA GLU A 898 19.69 24.77 -5.52
C GLU A 898 19.67 23.48 -6.35
N TRP A 899 18.53 23.14 -6.97
CA TRP A 899 18.41 21.99 -7.88
C TRP A 899 19.34 22.08 -9.09
N GLN A 900 19.33 23.25 -9.75
CA GLN A 900 20.22 23.52 -10.89
C GLN A 900 21.66 23.47 -10.42
N LYS A 901 22.00 24.21 -9.36
CA LYS A 901 23.35 24.28 -8.79
C LYS A 901 23.90 22.90 -8.44
N ASN A 902 23.16 22.06 -7.72
CA ASN A 902 23.64 20.75 -7.27
C ASN A 902 23.86 19.78 -8.43
N CYS A 903 23.04 19.87 -9.48
CA CYS A 903 23.25 19.11 -10.72
C CYS A 903 24.43 19.67 -11.54
N GLU A 904 24.64 20.99 -11.56
CA GLU A 904 25.78 21.63 -12.25
C GLU A 904 27.12 21.45 -11.50
N GLU A 905 27.08 21.25 -10.18
CA GLU A 905 28.25 21.05 -9.33
C GLU A 905 28.71 19.59 -9.26
N GLU A 906 27.81 18.62 -9.11
CA GLU A 906 28.18 17.19 -9.09
C GLU A 906 28.12 16.49 -10.45
N ARG A 907 27.38 17.03 -11.43
CA ARG A 907 27.19 16.48 -12.80
C ARG A 907 26.96 14.96 -12.83
N LEU A 908 26.25 14.39 -11.83
CA LEU A 908 26.21 12.95 -11.58
C LEU A 908 25.91 12.11 -12.82
N LEU A 909 26.50 10.91 -12.88
CA LEU A 909 26.14 9.84 -13.80
C LEU A 909 25.72 8.61 -13.00
N GLY A 910 24.87 7.78 -13.60
CA GLY A 910 24.54 6.43 -13.16
C GLY A 910 24.65 5.49 -14.36
N VAL A 911 25.88 5.13 -14.70
CA VAL A 911 26.20 4.13 -15.72
C VAL A 911 25.93 2.75 -15.14
N ASP A 912 24.83 2.17 -15.60
CA ASP A 912 24.29 0.88 -15.22
C ASP A 912 24.80 -0.24 -16.14
N LEU A 913 25.05 -1.41 -15.58
CA LEU A 913 25.33 -2.64 -16.31
C LEU A 913 24.07 -3.50 -16.25
N ASN A 914 23.25 -3.44 -17.31
CA ASN A 914 22.01 -4.21 -17.42
C ASN A 914 22.30 -5.56 -18.09
N GLY A 915 21.57 -6.62 -17.72
CA GLY A 915 21.79 -7.97 -18.27
C GLY A 915 22.97 -8.73 -17.66
N GLN A 916 23.41 -8.41 -16.44
CA GLN A 916 24.58 -9.08 -15.84
C GLN A 916 24.38 -10.60 -15.72
N MET A 917 23.15 -11.04 -15.45
CA MET A 917 22.85 -12.47 -15.32
C MET A 917 22.83 -13.22 -16.66
N ASP A 918 22.83 -12.52 -17.81
CA ASP A 918 22.93 -13.16 -19.13
C ASP A 918 24.39 -13.39 -19.58
N SER A 919 25.36 -12.66 -19.00
CA SER A 919 26.74 -12.57 -19.49
C SER A 919 27.75 -12.97 -18.41
N LEU A 920 28.47 -14.08 -18.61
CA LEU A 920 29.49 -14.53 -17.65
C LEU A 920 30.66 -13.55 -17.56
N THR A 921 31.09 -12.97 -18.69
CA THR A 921 32.22 -12.02 -18.74
C THR A 921 32.03 -10.81 -17.82
N VAL A 922 30.81 -10.28 -17.70
CA VAL A 922 30.53 -9.11 -16.84
C VAL A 922 30.32 -9.48 -15.36
N GLN A 923 30.27 -10.77 -15.03
CA GLN A 923 30.24 -11.27 -13.67
C GLN A 923 31.65 -11.39 -13.05
N GLU A 924 32.72 -11.24 -13.84
CA GLU A 924 34.10 -11.31 -13.34
C GLU A 924 34.52 -10.01 -12.57
N PRO A 925 35.07 -10.10 -11.34
CA PRO A 925 35.44 -8.93 -10.53
C PRO A 925 36.44 -7.99 -11.21
N ASP A 926 37.41 -8.54 -11.94
CA ASP A 926 38.43 -7.75 -12.66
C ASP A 926 37.86 -7.05 -13.90
N VAL A 927 36.84 -7.65 -14.55
CA VAL A 927 36.10 -6.99 -15.64
C VAL A 927 35.28 -5.84 -15.08
N GLN A 928 34.54 -6.07 -13.99
CA GLN A 928 33.76 -5.04 -13.30
C GLN A 928 34.63 -3.84 -12.87
N LEU A 929 35.80 -4.10 -12.27
CA LEU A 929 36.77 -3.08 -11.90
C LEU A 929 37.23 -2.25 -13.11
N ARG A 930 37.68 -2.92 -14.18
CA ARG A 930 38.19 -2.25 -15.39
C ARG A 930 37.10 -1.50 -16.16
N LEU A 931 35.84 -1.95 -16.09
CA LEU A 931 34.70 -1.24 -16.68
C LEU A 931 34.32 0.01 -15.86
N ARG A 932 34.44 -0.02 -14.52
CA ARG A 932 34.30 1.19 -13.69
C ARG A 932 35.34 2.24 -14.06
N GLU A 933 36.60 1.84 -14.18
CA GLU A 933 37.70 2.73 -14.57
C GLU A 933 37.46 3.38 -15.94
N VAL A 934 37.02 2.58 -16.92
CA VAL A 934 36.61 3.07 -18.25
C VAL A 934 35.48 4.10 -18.15
N ALA A 935 34.42 3.84 -17.36
CA ALA A 935 33.32 4.78 -17.21
C ALA A 935 33.78 6.12 -16.60
N VAL A 936 34.61 6.07 -15.55
CA VAL A 936 35.11 7.25 -14.82
C VAL A 936 36.08 8.08 -15.66
N GLU A 937 36.99 7.45 -16.42
CA GLU A 937 37.93 8.16 -17.30
C GLU A 937 37.25 8.68 -18.57
N THR A 938 36.30 7.93 -19.15
CA THR A 938 35.48 8.42 -20.27
C THR A 938 34.70 9.66 -19.84
N ASN A 939 34.08 9.64 -18.67
CA ASN A 939 33.44 10.83 -18.10
C ASN A 939 34.42 11.99 -17.88
N ARG A 940 35.66 11.73 -17.42
CA ARG A 940 36.68 12.76 -17.26
C ARG A 940 37.00 13.45 -18.59
N VAL A 941 37.33 12.66 -19.62
CA VAL A 941 37.68 13.14 -20.97
C VAL A 941 36.52 13.90 -21.61
N TYR A 942 35.30 13.35 -21.56
CA TYR A 942 34.15 14.01 -22.18
C TYR A 942 33.65 15.23 -21.40
N ALA A 943 33.79 15.27 -20.07
CA ALA A 943 33.53 16.48 -19.29
C ALA A 943 34.51 17.60 -19.65
N GLU A 944 35.80 17.28 -19.81
CA GLU A 944 36.85 18.20 -20.26
C GLU A 944 36.54 18.76 -21.66
N LEU A 945 36.21 17.90 -22.63
CA LEU A 945 35.81 18.30 -23.99
C LEU A 945 34.53 19.15 -24.02
N LEU A 946 33.57 18.90 -23.12
CA LEU A 946 32.33 19.66 -23.00
C LEU A 946 32.51 20.96 -22.19
N GLY A 947 33.66 21.18 -21.53
CA GLY A 947 33.90 22.33 -20.66
C GLY A 947 33.06 22.33 -19.38
N ILE A 948 32.75 21.14 -18.84
CA ILE A 948 32.00 20.94 -17.59
C ILE A 948 32.85 20.22 -16.54
N LYS A 949 32.38 20.17 -15.29
CA LYS A 949 33.03 19.39 -14.22
C LYS A 949 32.92 17.89 -14.51
N GLN A 950 33.98 17.13 -14.20
CA GLN A 950 33.89 15.68 -14.07
C GLN A 950 32.85 15.32 -13.01
N SER A 951 32.12 14.23 -13.23
CA SER A 951 31.01 13.79 -12.39
C SER A 951 31.48 13.18 -11.07
N ALA A 952 30.86 13.61 -9.97
CA ALA A 952 31.28 13.25 -8.61
C ALA A 952 31.19 11.73 -8.34
N SER A 953 30.15 11.07 -8.83
CA SER A 953 30.00 9.61 -8.93
C SER A 953 29.46 9.26 -10.33
N VAL A 954 29.86 8.11 -10.88
CA VAL A 954 29.57 7.71 -12.27
C VAL A 954 28.82 6.38 -12.40
N THR A 955 29.09 5.36 -11.58
CA THR A 955 28.56 3.99 -11.80
C THR A 955 27.55 3.54 -10.73
N CYS A 956 26.54 2.78 -11.15
CA CYS A 956 25.50 2.17 -10.30
C CYS A 956 25.03 0.84 -10.91
N VAL A 957 24.10 0.13 -10.27
CA VAL A 957 23.27 -0.88 -10.96
C VAL A 957 21.81 -0.60 -10.66
N LYS A 958 20.92 -0.80 -11.64
CA LYS A 958 19.53 -0.35 -11.57
C LYS A 958 18.55 -1.43 -12.06
N PRO A 959 17.49 -1.77 -11.30
CA PRO A 959 16.44 -2.66 -11.78
C PRO A 959 15.68 -2.01 -12.93
N SER A 960 15.68 -2.70 -14.06
CA SER A 960 15.29 -2.17 -15.36
C SER A 960 14.16 -2.97 -15.98
N GLY A 961 13.13 -3.35 -15.21
CA GLY A 961 12.03 -4.25 -15.63
C GLY A 961 11.54 -4.03 -17.07
N ASN A 962 10.72 -3.01 -17.33
CA ASN A 962 10.22 -2.69 -18.68
C ASN A 962 11.31 -2.32 -19.71
N SER A 963 12.51 -1.93 -19.27
CA SER A 963 13.64 -1.61 -20.16
C SER A 963 14.31 -2.88 -20.68
N SER A 964 14.41 -3.89 -19.83
CA SER A 964 15.06 -5.19 -20.11
C SER A 964 14.19 -6.04 -21.04
N GLN A 965 12.86 -5.91 -20.95
CA GLN A 965 11.92 -6.46 -21.94
C GLN A 965 12.07 -5.82 -23.33
N LEU A 966 12.56 -4.57 -23.44
CA LEU A 966 12.81 -3.91 -24.72
C LEU A 966 14.16 -4.31 -25.34
N VAL A 967 15.22 -4.44 -24.52
CA VAL A 967 16.58 -4.77 -25.02
C VAL A 967 16.90 -6.28 -25.02
N ASP A 968 15.94 -7.10 -24.58
CA ASP A 968 16.06 -8.53 -24.26
C ASP A 968 17.30 -8.84 -23.41
N SER A 969 17.23 -8.45 -22.14
CA SER A 969 18.26 -8.75 -21.14
C SER A 969 17.66 -9.17 -19.79
N SER A 970 18.50 -9.67 -18.88
CA SER A 970 18.23 -9.65 -17.44
C SER A 970 18.16 -8.21 -16.88
N SER A 971 17.58 -8.04 -15.69
CA SER A 971 17.23 -6.73 -15.10
C SER A 971 18.23 -6.29 -14.01
N GLY A 972 19.29 -5.60 -14.41
CA GLY A 972 20.42 -5.24 -13.54
C GLY A 972 21.12 -6.48 -12.99
N LEU A 973 21.06 -6.67 -11.67
CA LEU A 973 21.54 -7.87 -10.98
C LEU A 973 20.52 -9.03 -10.96
N HIS A 974 19.25 -8.81 -11.31
CA HIS A 974 18.23 -9.86 -11.24
C HIS A 974 18.42 -10.91 -12.33
N ALA A 975 18.18 -12.16 -11.95
CA ALA A 975 18.19 -13.34 -12.81
C ALA A 975 17.06 -13.33 -13.85
N ARG A 976 17.17 -14.18 -14.88
CA ARG A 976 16.04 -14.51 -15.76
C ARG A 976 15.01 -15.34 -14.98
N TRP A 977 13.74 -15.32 -15.38
CA TRP A 977 12.71 -16.08 -14.66
C TRP A 977 12.95 -17.60 -14.70
N ALA A 978 13.20 -18.14 -15.89
CA ALA A 978 13.47 -19.56 -16.15
C ALA A 978 14.21 -19.69 -17.49
N PRO A 979 14.70 -20.89 -17.88
CA PRO A 979 15.26 -21.11 -19.22
C PRO A 979 14.23 -20.89 -20.35
N TYR A 980 12.98 -21.28 -20.10
CA TYR A 980 11.83 -21.09 -20.98
C TYR A 980 10.61 -20.63 -20.15
N TYR A 981 9.88 -19.62 -20.62
CA TYR A 981 8.70 -19.11 -19.93
C TYR A 981 7.74 -18.37 -20.87
N ILE A 982 6.47 -18.30 -20.50
CA ILE A 982 5.51 -17.36 -21.07
C ILE A 982 5.59 -16.04 -20.30
N ARG A 983 5.77 -14.93 -21.03
CA ARG A 983 5.65 -13.56 -20.54
C ARG A 983 4.24 -13.04 -20.81
N ASN A 984 3.46 -12.87 -19.75
CA ASN A 984 2.09 -12.36 -19.81
C ASN A 984 2.07 -10.83 -19.70
N VAL A 985 1.52 -10.14 -20.70
CA VAL A 985 1.55 -8.68 -20.78
C VAL A 985 0.15 -8.11 -20.94
N ARG A 986 -0.22 -7.14 -20.10
CA ARG A 986 -1.52 -6.46 -20.12
C ARG A 986 -1.54 -5.35 -21.19
N VAL A 987 -2.60 -5.30 -21.99
CA VAL A 987 -2.88 -4.25 -22.98
C VAL A 987 -4.33 -3.79 -22.90
N GLY A 988 -4.57 -2.49 -23.02
CA GLY A 988 -5.93 -1.93 -23.00
C GLY A 988 -6.66 -2.14 -24.33
N ALA A 989 -7.91 -2.61 -24.29
CA ALA A 989 -8.72 -2.93 -25.48
C ALA A 989 -8.98 -1.73 -26.42
N HIS A 990 -8.82 -0.50 -25.91
CA HIS A 990 -8.92 0.73 -26.69
C HIS A 990 -7.66 0.98 -27.57
N SER A 991 -6.50 0.44 -27.20
CA SER A 991 -5.21 0.69 -27.85
C SER A 991 -5.18 0.24 -29.32
N PRO A 992 -4.57 1.01 -30.23
CA PRO A 992 -4.21 0.54 -31.57
C PRO A 992 -3.36 -0.73 -31.56
N VAL A 993 -2.50 -0.88 -30.55
CA VAL A 993 -1.61 -2.05 -30.41
C VAL A 993 -2.43 -3.31 -30.17
N PHE A 994 -3.39 -3.29 -29.24
CA PHE A 994 -4.30 -4.42 -28.99
C PHE A 994 -5.00 -4.89 -30.27
N LYS A 995 -5.51 -3.96 -31.09
CA LYS A 995 -6.22 -4.28 -32.34
C LYS A 995 -5.31 -4.96 -33.37
N VAL A 996 -4.02 -4.59 -33.43
CA VAL A 996 -3.01 -5.27 -34.26
C VAL A 996 -2.71 -6.68 -33.74
N LEU A 997 -2.55 -6.85 -32.43
CA LEU A 997 -2.32 -8.17 -31.81
C LEU A 997 -3.53 -9.11 -32.05
N GLN A 998 -4.75 -8.57 -31.93
CA GLN A 998 -6.01 -9.30 -32.16
C GLN A 998 -6.16 -9.70 -33.63
N ASP A 999 -5.99 -8.78 -34.58
CA ASP A 999 -6.07 -9.07 -36.02
C ASP A 999 -4.90 -9.92 -36.55
N ALA A 1000 -3.80 -10.03 -35.79
CA ALA A 1000 -2.73 -11.00 -36.04
C ALA A 1000 -3.03 -12.41 -35.46
N GLY A 1001 -4.04 -12.55 -34.59
CA GLY A 1001 -4.36 -13.80 -33.91
C GLY A 1001 -3.40 -14.17 -32.77
N ALA A 1002 -2.75 -13.18 -32.13
CA ALA A 1002 -1.85 -13.45 -31.01
C ALA A 1002 -2.61 -14.09 -29.83
N PRO A 1003 -2.02 -15.06 -29.12
CA PRO A 1003 -2.68 -15.73 -27.98
C PRO A 1003 -2.95 -14.72 -26.86
N MET A 1004 -4.22 -14.54 -26.51
CA MET A 1004 -4.66 -13.58 -25.50
C MET A 1004 -6.03 -13.93 -24.89
N ASP A 1005 -6.23 -13.51 -23.65
CA ASP A 1005 -7.49 -13.64 -22.91
C ASP A 1005 -7.84 -12.37 -22.10
N PRO A 1006 -9.11 -12.17 -21.71
CA PRO A 1006 -9.52 -11.09 -20.81
C PRO A 1006 -8.73 -11.08 -19.50
N GLU A 1007 -8.43 -9.91 -18.94
CA GLU A 1007 -7.88 -9.82 -17.59
C GLU A 1007 -8.83 -10.43 -16.54
N ASN A 1008 -8.27 -11.21 -15.60
CA ASN A 1008 -8.99 -11.89 -14.51
C ASN A 1008 -10.20 -11.11 -13.96
N GLY A 1009 -11.38 -11.74 -14.04
CA GLY A 1009 -12.65 -11.18 -13.60
C GLY A 1009 -13.46 -10.43 -14.68
N GLN A 1010 -12.89 -10.19 -15.86
CA GLN A 1010 -13.59 -9.62 -17.02
C GLN A 1010 -14.04 -10.74 -17.99
N THR A 1011 -15.12 -10.51 -18.75
CA THR A 1011 -15.58 -11.44 -19.81
C THR A 1011 -15.17 -10.94 -21.18
N ARG A 1012 -15.08 -11.81 -22.20
CA ARG A 1012 -14.70 -11.40 -23.58
C ARG A 1012 -15.59 -10.28 -24.15
N ASP A 1013 -16.86 -10.20 -23.73
CA ASP A 1013 -17.83 -9.17 -24.15
C ASP A 1013 -17.72 -7.84 -23.38
N SER A 1014 -17.00 -7.83 -22.24
CA SER A 1014 -16.88 -6.68 -21.33
C SER A 1014 -15.43 -6.21 -21.09
N ALA A 1015 -14.45 -6.94 -21.62
CA ALA A 1015 -13.04 -6.75 -21.32
C ALA A 1015 -12.45 -5.44 -21.84
N ILE A 1016 -12.09 -4.55 -20.91
CA ILE A 1016 -11.33 -3.32 -21.17
C ILE A 1016 -9.82 -3.53 -21.10
N THR A 1017 -9.37 -4.61 -20.45
CA THR A 1017 -7.97 -5.08 -20.42
C THR A 1017 -7.89 -6.53 -20.94
N TRP A 1018 -6.86 -6.82 -21.74
CA TRP A 1018 -6.53 -8.17 -22.18
C TRP A 1018 -5.08 -8.50 -21.79
N VAL A 1019 -4.80 -9.78 -21.55
CA VAL A 1019 -3.47 -10.34 -21.29
C VAL A 1019 -3.01 -11.10 -22.52
N VAL A 1020 -1.80 -10.83 -22.99
CA VAL A 1020 -1.20 -11.42 -24.20
C VAL A 1020 0.00 -12.28 -23.80
N HIS A 1021 0.09 -13.48 -24.37
CA HIS A 1021 0.95 -14.57 -23.91
C HIS A 1021 2.17 -14.77 -24.82
N PHE A 1022 3.28 -14.10 -24.55
CA PHE A 1022 4.50 -14.18 -25.38
C PHE A 1022 5.42 -15.32 -24.91
N PRO A 1023 5.75 -16.33 -25.73
CA PRO A 1023 6.77 -17.32 -25.38
C PRO A 1023 8.17 -16.69 -25.43
N VAL A 1024 8.99 -16.94 -24.41
CA VAL A 1024 10.35 -16.39 -24.23
C VAL A 1024 11.33 -17.51 -23.88
N LYS A 1025 12.55 -17.39 -24.40
CA LYS A 1025 13.70 -18.26 -24.11
C LYS A 1025 14.85 -17.40 -23.60
N SER A 1026 15.44 -17.79 -22.48
CA SER A 1026 16.64 -17.15 -21.93
C SER A 1026 17.90 -17.57 -22.71
N PRO A 1027 18.97 -16.75 -22.71
CA PRO A 1027 20.27 -17.18 -23.23
C PRO A 1027 20.76 -18.45 -22.52
N ALA A 1028 21.43 -19.35 -23.25
CA ALA A 1028 21.83 -20.66 -22.73
C ALA A 1028 22.88 -20.62 -21.59
N THR A 1029 23.50 -19.47 -21.36
CA THR A 1029 24.45 -19.19 -20.26
C THR A 1029 23.86 -18.27 -19.19
N ALA A 1030 22.56 -17.96 -19.26
CA ALA A 1030 21.94 -17.02 -18.33
C ALA A 1030 21.61 -17.69 -16.99
N VAL A 1031 21.91 -16.98 -15.90
CA VAL A 1031 21.51 -17.33 -14.54
C VAL A 1031 20.01 -17.07 -14.38
N THR A 1032 19.26 -18.07 -13.94
CA THR A 1032 17.82 -18.01 -13.69
C THR A 1032 17.49 -17.98 -12.19
N ARG A 1033 16.23 -17.72 -11.82
CA ARG A 1033 15.82 -17.47 -10.42
C ARG A 1033 16.11 -18.61 -9.44
N ASN A 1034 16.37 -19.82 -9.94
CA ASN A 1034 16.66 -21.02 -9.15
C ASN A 1034 18.17 -21.37 -9.10
N ASP A 1035 19.03 -20.65 -9.84
CA ASP A 1035 20.44 -21.00 -10.02
C ASP A 1035 21.39 -20.35 -8.99
N ARG A 1036 20.88 -19.52 -8.07
CA ARG A 1036 21.65 -18.87 -7.00
C ARG A 1036 20.88 -18.77 -5.70
N THR A 1037 21.55 -19.16 -4.61
CA THR A 1037 21.11 -18.91 -3.25
C THR A 1037 21.01 -17.41 -2.94
N ALA A 1038 20.30 -17.05 -1.87
CA ALA A 1038 20.29 -15.69 -1.36
C ALA A 1038 21.70 -15.19 -0.99
N LEU A 1039 22.56 -16.06 -0.45
CA LEU A 1039 23.94 -15.70 -0.13
C LEU A 1039 24.76 -15.40 -1.40
N GLU A 1040 24.63 -16.20 -2.46
CA GLU A 1040 25.31 -15.94 -3.74
C GLU A 1040 24.79 -14.68 -4.45
N GLN A 1041 23.53 -14.31 -4.25
CA GLN A 1041 23.00 -13.01 -4.67
C GLN A 1041 23.63 -11.85 -3.87
N CYS A 1042 23.75 -11.99 -2.55
CA CYS A 1042 24.42 -11.03 -1.67
C CYS A 1042 25.90 -10.85 -2.04
N GLU A 1043 26.69 -11.93 -2.13
CA GLU A 1043 28.11 -11.85 -2.49
C GLU A 1043 28.30 -11.19 -3.87
N PHE A 1044 27.42 -11.46 -4.83
CA PHE A 1044 27.46 -10.79 -6.13
C PHE A 1044 27.04 -9.31 -6.08
N TRP A 1045 26.16 -8.92 -5.15
CA TRP A 1045 25.87 -7.52 -4.86
C TRP A 1045 27.10 -6.81 -4.28
N LEU A 1046 27.82 -7.44 -3.34
CA LEU A 1046 29.02 -6.86 -2.72
C LEU A 1046 30.19 -6.79 -3.70
N GLN A 1047 30.34 -7.80 -4.55
CA GLN A 1047 31.27 -7.75 -5.67
C GLN A 1047 30.95 -6.54 -6.57
N ASN A 1048 29.69 -6.35 -6.96
CA ASN A 1048 29.28 -5.15 -7.70
C ASN A 1048 29.53 -3.86 -6.90
N LYS A 1049 29.32 -3.86 -5.58
CA LYS A 1049 29.55 -2.69 -4.71
C LYS A 1049 31.02 -2.30 -4.61
N ILE A 1050 31.92 -3.28 -4.49
CA ILE A 1050 33.37 -3.08 -4.37
C ILE A 1050 34.03 -2.79 -5.73
N HIS A 1051 33.68 -3.56 -6.75
CA HIS A 1051 34.36 -3.54 -8.05
C HIS A 1051 33.73 -2.56 -9.04
N TYR A 1052 32.40 -2.50 -9.14
CA TYR A 1052 31.73 -1.67 -10.15
C TYR A 1052 31.14 -0.34 -9.68
N THR A 1053 30.35 -0.28 -8.60
CA THR A 1053 29.51 0.89 -8.30
C THR A 1053 30.17 1.97 -7.43
N GLU A 1054 30.00 3.24 -7.82
CA GLU A 1054 30.35 4.43 -7.02
C GLU A 1054 29.14 5.05 -6.30
N HIS A 1055 27.93 4.61 -6.64
CA HIS A 1055 26.70 4.87 -5.88
C HIS A 1055 26.31 3.62 -5.10
N ASN A 1056 25.35 2.86 -5.64
CA ASN A 1056 24.76 1.68 -5.05
C ASN A 1056 24.34 0.70 -6.15
N PRO A 1057 24.43 -0.63 -5.93
CA PRO A 1057 23.70 -1.60 -6.72
C PRO A 1057 22.27 -1.72 -6.17
N SER A 1058 21.27 -1.29 -6.94
CA SER A 1058 19.86 -1.53 -6.60
C SER A 1058 19.45 -2.93 -7.07
N VAL A 1059 19.01 -3.77 -6.13
CA VAL A 1059 18.48 -5.12 -6.34
C VAL A 1059 17.49 -5.44 -5.22
N THR A 1060 16.51 -6.29 -5.52
CA THR A 1060 15.74 -7.01 -4.52
C THR A 1060 16.34 -8.40 -4.40
N ILE A 1061 17.05 -8.69 -3.30
CA ILE A 1061 17.57 -10.05 -3.04
C ILE A 1061 16.39 -10.98 -2.74
N THR A 1062 16.21 -12.01 -3.55
CA THR A 1062 15.15 -13.01 -3.36
C THR A 1062 15.68 -14.22 -2.60
N TYR A 1063 15.01 -14.61 -1.52
CA TYR A 1063 15.50 -15.67 -0.62
C TYR A 1063 14.43 -16.69 -0.24
N GLN A 1064 14.89 -17.90 0.07
CA GLN A 1064 14.12 -18.99 0.67
C GLN A 1064 14.24 -18.95 2.21
N PRO A 1065 13.23 -19.42 2.98
CA PRO A 1065 13.23 -19.30 4.44
C PRO A 1065 14.42 -19.94 5.17
N ASN A 1066 15.11 -20.90 4.56
CA ASN A 1066 16.29 -21.56 5.11
C ASN A 1066 17.61 -20.79 4.91
N GLU A 1067 17.64 -19.78 4.05
CA GLU A 1067 18.87 -19.02 3.69
C GLU A 1067 19.05 -17.76 4.54
N VAL A 1068 18.04 -17.41 5.32
CA VAL A 1068 17.94 -16.15 6.05
C VAL A 1068 19.11 -15.94 7.03
N LEU A 1069 19.59 -17.01 7.68
CA LEU A 1069 20.73 -16.97 8.60
C LEU A 1069 22.04 -16.53 7.91
N ASP A 1070 22.24 -16.92 6.66
CA ASP A 1070 23.40 -16.50 5.89
C ASP A 1070 23.29 -15.03 5.50
N ILE A 1071 22.08 -14.54 5.17
CA ILE A 1071 21.83 -13.11 4.93
C ILE A 1071 22.17 -12.28 6.17
N ILE A 1072 21.67 -12.66 7.35
CA ILE A 1072 21.91 -11.92 8.60
C ILE A 1072 23.39 -11.78 8.90
N ARG A 1073 24.10 -12.92 8.84
CA ARG A 1073 25.55 -12.97 9.09
C ARG A 1073 26.28 -12.05 8.10
N TRP A 1074 25.94 -12.17 6.82
CA TRP A 1074 26.56 -11.43 5.74
C TRP A 1074 26.28 -9.91 5.80
N VAL A 1075 25.06 -9.47 6.12
CA VAL A 1075 24.73 -8.03 6.22
C VAL A 1075 25.45 -7.40 7.42
N TRP A 1076 25.62 -8.16 8.53
CA TRP A 1076 26.42 -7.70 9.65
C TRP A 1076 27.92 -7.61 9.30
N GLU A 1077 28.45 -8.66 8.66
CA GLU A 1077 29.84 -8.74 8.17
C GLU A 1077 30.19 -7.63 7.17
N ASN A 1078 29.22 -7.13 6.40
CA ASN A 1078 29.41 -6.13 5.32
C ASN A 1078 28.69 -4.79 5.56
N GLN A 1079 28.27 -4.49 6.79
CA GLN A 1079 27.40 -3.36 7.10
C GLN A 1079 27.91 -1.99 6.64
N ASP A 1080 29.24 -1.84 6.57
CA ASP A 1080 29.90 -0.61 6.17
C ASP A 1080 29.76 -0.36 4.66
N LYS A 1081 29.39 -1.35 3.84
CA LYS A 1081 29.22 -1.23 2.38
C LYS A 1081 27.80 -0.90 1.94
N ILE A 1082 26.79 -1.13 2.80
CA ILE A 1082 25.38 -1.21 2.39
C ILE A 1082 24.75 0.18 2.28
N GLY A 1083 25.02 0.88 1.18
CA GLY A 1083 24.46 2.21 0.91
C GLY A 1083 22.92 2.21 0.89
N GLY A 1084 22.32 1.21 0.26
CA GLY A 1084 20.91 0.84 0.45
C GLY A 1084 20.60 -0.51 -0.22
N MET A 1085 19.63 -1.26 0.29
CA MET A 1085 19.34 -2.63 -0.19
C MET A 1085 17.97 -3.12 0.26
N ALA A 1086 17.31 -3.98 -0.52
CA ALA A 1086 16.02 -4.57 -0.19
C ALA A 1086 16.06 -6.10 -0.39
N PHE A 1087 15.26 -6.82 0.40
CA PHE A 1087 15.11 -8.28 0.35
C PHE A 1087 13.62 -8.63 0.32
N LEU A 1088 13.25 -9.65 -0.46
CA LEU A 1088 11.87 -10.12 -0.63
C LEU A 1088 11.83 -11.66 -0.56
N PRO A 1089 10.86 -12.28 0.14
CA PRO A 1089 10.75 -13.74 0.12
C PRO A 1089 10.42 -14.24 -1.28
N ALA A 1090 11.01 -15.36 -1.67
CA ALA A 1090 10.58 -16.10 -2.86
C ALA A 1090 9.18 -16.69 -2.63
N PHE A 1091 8.28 -16.54 -3.60
CA PHE A 1091 6.88 -17.00 -3.52
C PHE A 1091 6.48 -17.79 -4.77
N ASP A 1092 6.18 -19.09 -4.60
CA ASP A 1092 5.50 -19.92 -5.62
C ASP A 1092 3.97 -19.70 -5.60
N ALA A 1093 3.55 -18.44 -5.66
CA ALA A 1093 2.15 -18.04 -5.61
C ALA A 1093 1.46 -18.25 -6.97
N GLN A 1094 0.97 -19.46 -7.23
CA GLN A 1094 0.22 -19.76 -8.45
C GLN A 1094 -1.16 -19.07 -8.44
N TYR A 1095 -1.35 -18.14 -9.39
CA TYR A 1095 -2.62 -17.51 -9.69
C TYR A 1095 -2.82 -17.37 -11.21
N ASP A 1096 -4.07 -17.32 -11.69
CA ASP A 1096 -4.33 -17.21 -13.13
C ASP A 1096 -3.66 -15.95 -13.70
N GLN A 1097 -3.02 -16.04 -14.86
CA GLN A 1097 -2.37 -14.90 -15.54
C GLN A 1097 -1.22 -14.22 -14.76
N MET A 1098 -0.41 -14.98 -13.99
CA MET A 1098 0.89 -14.51 -13.48
C MET A 1098 1.73 -13.83 -14.59
N PRO A 1099 2.48 -12.74 -14.32
CA PRO A 1099 3.33 -12.05 -15.32
C PRO A 1099 4.41 -12.92 -15.97
N TYR A 1100 4.81 -14.00 -15.31
CA TYR A 1100 5.67 -15.06 -15.82
C TYR A 1100 5.06 -16.43 -15.50
N VAL A 1101 5.09 -17.34 -16.46
CA VAL A 1101 4.71 -18.75 -16.27
C VAL A 1101 5.84 -19.62 -16.84
N GLU A 1102 6.43 -20.46 -16.01
CA GLU A 1102 7.51 -21.38 -16.41
C GLU A 1102 6.95 -22.54 -17.23
N ILE A 1103 7.63 -22.92 -18.31
CA ILE A 1103 7.24 -23.98 -19.25
C ILE A 1103 8.46 -24.82 -19.63
N ASP A 1104 8.25 -26.01 -20.20
CA ASP A 1104 9.35 -26.82 -20.74
C ASP A 1104 9.73 -26.42 -22.18
N GLN A 1105 10.79 -27.04 -22.70
CA GLN A 1105 11.29 -26.76 -24.05
C GLN A 1105 10.34 -27.24 -25.16
N GLU A 1106 9.62 -28.34 -24.98
CA GLU A 1106 8.68 -28.85 -25.99
C GLU A 1106 7.47 -27.91 -26.10
N GLU A 1107 6.93 -27.48 -24.96
CA GLU A 1107 5.86 -26.47 -24.94
C GLU A 1107 6.33 -25.15 -25.55
N TYR A 1108 7.54 -24.67 -25.24
CA TYR A 1108 8.10 -23.47 -25.85
C TYR A 1108 8.21 -23.59 -27.39
N GLU A 1109 8.79 -24.69 -27.89
CA GLU A 1109 8.94 -24.92 -29.34
C GLU A 1109 7.58 -25.03 -30.04
N GLN A 1110 6.62 -25.71 -29.40
CA GLN A 1110 5.23 -25.79 -29.87
C GLN A 1110 4.52 -24.42 -29.87
N LEU A 1111 4.75 -23.56 -28.87
CA LEU A 1111 4.13 -22.23 -28.79
C LEU A 1111 4.74 -21.28 -29.81
N VAL A 1112 6.07 -21.25 -29.96
CA VAL A 1112 6.75 -20.42 -30.96
C VAL A 1112 6.34 -20.81 -32.39
N ALA A 1113 6.22 -22.11 -32.68
CA ALA A 1113 5.76 -22.59 -33.99
C ALA A 1113 4.29 -22.21 -34.30
N LYS A 1114 3.50 -21.82 -33.29
CA LYS A 1114 2.10 -21.37 -33.42
C LYS A 1114 1.94 -19.86 -33.29
N PHE A 1115 2.96 -19.12 -32.83
CA PHE A 1115 2.87 -17.69 -32.56
C PHE A 1115 2.93 -16.88 -33.87
N PRO A 1116 1.98 -15.95 -34.11
CA PRO A 1116 1.91 -15.24 -35.40
C PRO A 1116 3.00 -14.18 -35.55
N GLU A 1117 3.42 -13.94 -36.79
CA GLU A 1117 4.25 -12.78 -37.11
C GLU A 1117 3.40 -11.50 -37.08
N ILE A 1118 3.78 -10.54 -36.23
CA ILE A 1118 2.99 -9.34 -35.95
C ILE A 1118 3.54 -8.16 -36.74
N ASP A 1119 2.81 -7.77 -37.79
CA ASP A 1119 3.05 -6.57 -38.59
C ASP A 1119 2.51 -5.33 -37.86
N PHE A 1120 3.38 -4.67 -37.10
CA PHE A 1120 3.05 -3.44 -36.36
C PHE A 1120 2.80 -2.22 -37.26
N SER A 1121 3.12 -2.26 -38.56
CA SER A 1121 2.74 -1.16 -39.48
C SER A 1121 1.21 -1.01 -39.61
N LYS A 1122 0.47 -2.09 -39.30
CA LYS A 1122 -1.00 -2.09 -39.18
C LYS A 1122 -1.53 -1.16 -38.08
N ILE A 1123 -0.72 -0.67 -37.12
CA ILE A 1123 -1.14 0.37 -36.15
C ILE A 1123 -1.80 1.56 -36.87
N TYR A 1124 -1.24 1.93 -38.03
CA TYR A 1124 -1.76 2.99 -38.90
C TYR A 1124 -3.24 2.83 -39.27
N ARG A 1125 -3.80 1.61 -39.28
CA ARG A 1125 -5.22 1.37 -39.59
C ARG A 1125 -6.17 1.80 -38.46
N TYR A 1126 -5.71 1.74 -37.21
CA TYR A 1126 -6.55 1.90 -36.02
C TYR A 1126 -6.26 3.21 -35.25
N GLU A 1127 -5.20 3.92 -35.61
CA GLU A 1127 -4.80 5.22 -35.05
C GLU A 1127 -4.99 6.33 -36.11
N GLU A 1128 -6.12 7.04 -36.03
CA GLU A 1128 -6.46 8.22 -36.87
C GLU A 1128 -6.27 9.55 -36.14
N GLU A 1129 -6.31 9.51 -34.80
CA GLU A 1129 -5.97 10.59 -33.88
C GLU A 1129 -4.96 10.07 -32.85
N ASP A 1130 -4.38 10.97 -32.04
CA ASP A 1130 -3.43 10.57 -31.00
C ASP A 1130 -4.11 9.73 -29.89
N LEU A 1131 -3.89 8.41 -29.95
CA LEU A 1131 -4.31 7.43 -28.94
C LEU A 1131 -3.14 7.01 -28.02
N THR A 1132 -2.07 7.82 -27.95
CA THR A 1132 -0.89 7.54 -27.10
C THR A 1132 -1.21 7.73 -25.61
N THR A 1133 -1.14 6.63 -24.86
CA THR A 1133 -1.13 6.62 -23.37
C THR A 1133 0.30 6.62 -22.80
N ALA A 1134 1.29 6.15 -23.56
CA ALA A 1134 2.67 5.86 -23.16
C ALA A 1134 3.32 6.82 -22.13
N ALA A 1135 3.15 8.13 -22.29
CA ALA A 1135 3.72 9.14 -21.39
C ALA A 1135 3.29 9.00 -19.91
N GLN A 1136 2.16 8.34 -19.68
CA GLN A 1136 1.52 8.17 -18.37
C GLN A 1136 2.18 6.99 -17.61
N GLU A 1137 2.36 5.86 -18.28
CA GLU A 1137 2.93 4.63 -17.70
C GLU A 1137 4.42 4.75 -17.37
N LEU A 1138 5.15 5.61 -18.08
CA LEU A 1138 6.58 5.85 -17.89
C LEU A 1138 6.93 6.51 -16.53
N ALA A 1139 5.94 6.97 -15.75
CA ALA A 1139 6.15 7.40 -14.37
C ALA A 1139 6.48 6.23 -13.42
N CYS A 1140 6.10 4.99 -13.77
CA CYS A 1140 6.30 3.79 -12.95
C CYS A 1140 7.64 3.06 -13.22
N LEU A 1141 8.67 3.74 -13.73
CA LEU A 1141 9.94 3.11 -14.16
C LEU A 1141 10.94 2.76 -13.04
N ALA A 1142 10.48 2.69 -11.79
CA ALA A 1142 11.25 2.33 -10.59
C ALA A 1142 10.82 0.95 -10.05
N GLY A 1143 11.58 -0.09 -10.38
CA GLY A 1143 11.52 -1.44 -9.79
C GLY A 1143 10.25 -2.26 -10.07
N ASN A 1144 9.11 -1.84 -9.54
CA ASN A 1144 7.94 -2.67 -9.27
C ASN A 1144 6.99 -2.85 -10.46
N CYS A 1145 7.31 -3.79 -11.36
CA CYS A 1145 6.36 -4.34 -12.33
C CYS A 1145 6.80 -5.73 -12.83
N ASP A 1146 6.97 -6.73 -11.93
CA ASP A 1146 7.39 -8.09 -12.33
C ASP A 1146 7.07 -9.26 -11.37
N ILE A 1147 5.98 -9.18 -10.58
CA ILE A 1147 5.35 -10.30 -9.84
C ILE A 1147 3.82 -10.19 -9.98
#